data_AF-A0A3D1QWB7-F1
#
_entry.id   AF-A0A3D1QWB7-F1
#
_cell.length_a   1.000
_cell.length_b   1.000
_cell.length_c   1.000
_cell.angle_alpha   90.00
_cell.angle_beta   90.00
_cell.angle_gamma   90.00
#
_symmetry.space_group_name_H-M   'P 1'
#
loop_
_entity.id
_entity.type
_entity.pdbx_description
1 polymer ?
#
loop_
_entity_poly.entity_id
_entity_poly.type
_entity_poly.pdbx_seq_one_letter_code
_entity_poly.pdbx_strand_id
1 'polypeptide(L)'
;MLLASIALPLVLLAATPGASVEVPSGIKVETGSAGKASGASAGAPQARDADPVQSALPIVQVTVFSDRARVERRGELKLGKGEQRLRLPSLPASLDPDSVRLEARGAAVRSVEVRRARRGELPKDEAKRLLRDLETASDEGRALLDRKRVLDEQLALLQGLRPRSTPLPSPEGLPRLLEPAGWAAAASFFDTLAAATAAEIVALEAKLREHAKRMRGLQLQAAELLRAGAGEPGYLVEAVVEPRGPSARFELVYLVKGARWLPAYDVRYAPGSPEVEVHFAGLVSQASGEDWVDAKLVLSTAVPATKADLPKLAAWKIGDRDQFLPKPQPKPRPGPARPAPPVARQSAEDAASGDEELRRALSQAAHAASEPAPVFENLMGDADAAEESLEMPSQPARAERPPPSPPPAAWSRRTDYGFDSVEAETARVTVESAAFGQREASRAASVAPVTLGAPRGWSAPILGADLPASLAGGYDYTFSSARPESVRSGGEERRVALHSVRLPAKVLVTATPGLGKEAYLVADVTNGSDRPLLRGQANLYVGSDLQGQAMLKTTAVGEQISLPLGVDEAIGIERNVNLLAGEKGVFSKDDVTRYEVVVELLNPRAAAMEARVIDQIPLAGNQHVKVELERMEPWAIHDRAEGTLEWRVQLAPREKRVLRFVFTITRPRGARLQQW
;
A
#
# COMPACT_ATOMS: atom_id res chain seq x y z
N MET A 1 -37.18 27.70 -60.12
CA MET A 1 -37.81 27.55 -58.80
C MET A 1 -36.71 27.49 -57.74
N LEU A 2 -36.71 28.22 -56.63
CA LEU A 2 -37.39 29.42 -56.17
C LEU A 2 -36.59 29.82 -54.89
N LEU A 3 -35.94 30.99 -54.89
CA LEU A 3 -36.08 32.12 -53.92
C LEU A 3 -35.53 31.84 -52.49
N ALA A 4 -34.62 32.59 -51.85
CA ALA A 4 -34.26 34.03 -51.74
C ALA A 4 -34.47 34.54 -50.29
N SER A 5 -33.72 35.59 -49.94
CA SER A 5 -33.85 36.54 -48.79
C SER A 5 -32.95 36.30 -47.55
N ILE A 6 -31.91 37.12 -47.27
CA ILE A 6 -31.84 38.54 -46.79
C ILE A 6 -32.10 38.60 -45.26
N ALA A 7 -31.42 39.29 -44.32
CA ALA A 7 -30.39 40.35 -44.19
C ALA A 7 -29.81 40.31 -42.74
N LEU A 8 -28.49 40.50 -42.48
CA LEU A 8 -27.76 41.73 -42.05
C LEU A 8 -27.87 42.10 -40.51
N PRO A 9 -27.00 42.96 -39.92
CA PRO A 9 -25.84 42.61 -39.06
C PRO A 9 -25.81 43.35 -37.69
N LEU A 10 -24.80 43.14 -36.82
CA LEU A 10 -24.35 44.20 -35.88
C LEU A 10 -22.89 44.03 -35.38
N VAL A 11 -22.02 44.85 -35.99
CA VAL A 11 -20.93 45.68 -35.42
C VAL A 11 -19.81 45.03 -34.57
N LEU A 12 -18.60 45.10 -35.13
CA LEU A 12 -17.31 45.05 -34.43
C LEU A 12 -16.56 46.38 -34.64
N LEU A 13 -15.86 46.81 -33.58
CA LEU A 13 -14.61 47.58 -33.56
C LEU A 13 -14.61 49.11 -33.75
N ALA A 14 -14.16 49.82 -32.70
CA ALA A 14 -13.01 50.76 -32.77
C ALA A 14 -12.66 51.28 -31.37
N ALA A 15 -11.50 50.87 -30.84
CA ALA A 15 -10.84 51.52 -29.71
C ALA A 15 -9.88 52.58 -30.25
N THR A 16 -9.95 53.81 -29.72
CA THR A 16 -8.99 54.89 -29.96
C THR A 16 -8.26 55.22 -28.65
N PRO A 17 -6.93 55.47 -28.67
CA PRO A 17 -6.17 55.89 -27.50
C PRO A 17 -5.88 57.40 -27.53
N GLY A 18 -5.78 58.00 -26.35
CA GLY A 18 -5.10 59.29 -26.17
C GLY A 18 -5.80 60.24 -25.20
N ALA A 19 -5.17 60.52 -24.06
CA ALA A 19 -5.05 61.85 -23.48
C ALA A 19 -4.17 61.79 -22.22
N SER A 20 -2.99 62.41 -22.32
CA SER A 20 -2.16 62.89 -21.22
C SER A 20 -2.83 64.08 -20.55
N VAL A 21 -2.73 64.21 -19.23
CA VAL A 21 -2.92 65.49 -18.52
C VAL A 21 -1.89 65.63 -17.40
N GLU A 22 -1.30 66.82 -17.37
CA GLU A 22 -0.20 67.32 -16.56
C GLU A 22 -0.54 67.59 -15.08
N VAL A 23 0.55 67.79 -14.35
CA VAL A 23 0.79 68.17 -12.94
C VAL A 23 0.23 69.58 -12.61
N PRO A 24 0.03 69.92 -11.32
CA PRO A 24 1.03 70.75 -10.60
C PRO A 24 1.22 70.32 -9.12
N SER A 25 2.45 70.05 -8.66
CA SER A 25 3.39 70.97 -7.98
C SER A 25 2.82 71.77 -6.81
N GLY A 26 3.25 71.42 -5.58
CA GLY A 26 3.00 72.18 -4.36
C GLY A 26 4.01 71.81 -3.28
N ILE A 27 5.20 72.41 -3.35
CA ILE A 27 6.20 72.42 -2.26
C ILE A 27 5.73 73.41 -1.20
N LYS A 28 5.73 73.00 0.08
CA LYS A 28 5.83 73.93 1.20
C LYS A 28 6.86 73.40 2.19
N VAL A 29 7.97 74.13 2.28
CA VAL A 29 8.99 74.03 3.32
C VAL A 29 8.56 74.98 4.43
N GLU A 30 8.47 74.49 5.67
CA GLU A 30 8.62 75.34 6.85
C GLU A 30 9.53 74.65 7.87
N THR A 31 10.50 75.46 8.30
CA THR A 31 11.62 75.23 9.19
C THR A 31 11.23 75.42 10.66
N GLY A 32 11.79 74.64 11.59
CA GLY A 32 11.55 74.86 13.03
C GLY A 32 12.36 73.99 14.00
N SER A 33 13.59 74.41 14.25
CA SER A 33 14.60 74.01 15.25
C SER A 33 14.17 73.41 16.62
N ALA A 34 14.83 72.30 16.95
CA ALA A 34 15.48 71.89 18.21
C ALA A 34 14.78 71.99 19.59
N GLY A 35 14.64 70.81 20.23
CA GLY A 35 14.51 70.64 21.68
C GLY A 35 14.75 69.18 22.10
N LYS A 36 15.83 68.94 22.85
CA LYS A 36 16.28 67.63 23.40
C LYS A 36 15.22 66.95 24.28
N ALA A 37 15.01 65.64 24.10
CA ALA A 37 14.72 64.72 25.21
C ALA A 37 15.09 63.27 24.86
N SER A 38 16.00 62.74 25.67
CA SER A 38 16.35 61.34 25.97
C SER A 38 15.55 60.23 25.28
N GLY A 39 16.28 59.35 24.58
CA GLY A 39 15.74 58.14 23.98
C GLY A 39 15.22 57.13 25.01
N ALA A 40 13.99 56.70 24.81
CA ALA A 40 13.48 55.41 25.25
C ALA A 40 13.16 54.61 23.98
N SER A 41 13.86 53.48 23.83
CA SER A 41 13.65 52.48 22.79
C SER A 41 12.20 51.96 22.83
N ALA A 42 11.34 52.46 21.96
CA ALA A 42 10.07 51.83 21.64
C ALA A 42 10.34 50.72 20.60
N GLY A 43 10.28 49.47 21.06
CA GLY A 43 10.45 48.29 20.21
C GLY A 43 9.43 48.26 19.08
N ALA A 44 9.88 47.89 17.89
CA ALA A 44 9.03 47.52 16.78
C ALA A 44 8.07 46.39 17.21
N PRO A 45 6.80 46.39 16.77
CA PRO A 45 5.87 45.32 17.10
C PRO A 45 6.39 44.01 16.51
N GLN A 46 6.77 43.08 17.37
CA GLN A 46 7.06 41.70 16.97
C GLN A 46 5.80 41.09 16.38
N ALA A 47 5.93 40.44 15.23
CA ALA A 47 4.89 39.70 14.51
C ALA A 47 4.42 38.42 15.24
N ARG A 48 4.24 38.48 16.57
CA ARG A 48 3.84 37.34 17.39
C ARG A 48 2.33 37.07 17.41
N ASP A 49 1.49 38.03 17.01
CA ASP A 49 0.02 37.97 17.20
C ASP A 49 -0.82 37.98 15.90
N ALA A 50 -0.24 37.72 14.73
CA ALA A 50 -1.05 37.57 13.50
C ALA A 50 -1.51 36.11 13.32
N ASP A 51 -2.83 35.91 13.19
CA ASP A 51 -3.42 34.61 12.88
C ASP A 51 -2.81 34.03 11.58
N PRO A 52 -2.35 32.78 11.58
CA PRO A 52 -1.61 32.24 10.46
C PRO A 52 -2.52 31.99 9.25
N VAL A 53 -2.06 32.39 8.07
CA VAL A 53 -2.78 32.15 6.80
C VAL A 53 -2.81 30.65 6.53
N GLN A 54 -4.03 30.09 6.44
CA GLN A 54 -4.25 28.68 6.15
C GLN A 54 -3.98 28.39 4.66
N SER A 55 -3.16 27.37 4.39
CA SER A 55 -2.76 27.00 3.03
C SER A 55 -3.28 25.62 2.64
N ALA A 56 -3.88 25.51 1.46
CA ALA A 56 -4.28 24.24 0.87
C ALA A 56 -3.17 23.73 -0.06
N LEU A 57 -2.30 22.84 0.44
CA LEU A 57 -1.30 22.15 -0.37
C LEU A 57 -1.82 20.73 -0.69
N PRO A 58 -2.34 20.48 -1.91
CA PRO A 58 -2.79 19.15 -2.31
C PRO A 58 -1.62 18.16 -2.44
N ILE A 59 -1.92 16.87 -2.27
CA ILE A 59 -0.98 15.78 -2.50
C ILE A 59 -0.83 15.58 -4.00
N VAL A 60 0.39 15.66 -4.52
CA VAL A 60 0.68 15.53 -5.96
C VAL A 60 1.34 14.20 -6.30
N GLN A 61 2.16 13.67 -5.40
CA GLN A 61 2.90 12.43 -5.60
C GLN A 61 3.07 11.70 -4.28
N VAL A 62 2.95 10.38 -4.32
CA VAL A 62 3.24 9.50 -3.19
C VAL A 62 4.18 8.41 -3.64
N THR A 63 5.33 8.30 -2.98
CA THR A 63 6.27 7.19 -3.17
C THR A 63 6.07 6.16 -2.08
N VAL A 64 5.53 4.99 -2.42
CA VAL A 64 5.25 3.90 -1.48
C VAL A 64 6.45 2.96 -1.45
N PHE A 65 7.02 2.77 -0.27
CA PHE A 65 8.08 1.82 0.01
C PHE A 65 7.49 0.55 0.64
N SER A 66 8.37 -0.35 1.08
CA SER A 66 7.94 -1.62 1.68
C SER A 66 7.17 -1.47 3.00
N ASP A 67 7.45 -0.44 3.81
CA ASP A 67 6.88 -0.27 5.15
C ASP A 67 6.33 1.14 5.45
N ARG A 68 6.52 2.08 4.53
CA ARG A 68 6.16 3.50 4.68
C ARG A 68 5.91 4.14 3.32
N ALA A 69 5.44 5.39 3.32
CA ALA A 69 5.34 6.19 2.11
C ALA A 69 5.97 7.59 2.32
N ARG A 70 6.56 8.13 1.26
CA ARG A 70 6.94 9.54 1.15
C ARG A 70 5.84 10.28 0.42
N VAL A 71 5.25 11.27 1.06
CA VAL A 71 4.18 12.10 0.50
C VAL A 71 4.75 13.45 0.10
N GLU A 72 4.43 13.88 -1.12
CA GLU A 72 4.80 15.20 -1.63
C GLU A 72 3.52 16.02 -1.88
N ARG A 73 3.44 17.16 -1.21
CA ARG A 73 2.37 18.15 -1.40
C ARG A 73 2.94 19.38 -2.09
N ARG A 74 2.24 19.88 -3.09
CA ARG A 74 2.66 21.08 -3.84
C ARG A 74 1.50 22.02 -4.07
N GLY A 75 1.75 23.32 -3.94
CA GLY A 75 0.75 24.35 -4.20
C GLY A 75 1.36 25.74 -4.28
N GLU A 76 0.61 26.68 -4.86
CA GLU A 76 1.01 28.07 -4.98
C GLU A 76 0.21 28.92 -3.99
N LEU A 77 0.90 29.74 -3.20
CA LEU A 77 0.30 30.60 -2.19
C LEU A 77 0.64 32.06 -2.50
N LYS A 78 -0.36 32.93 -2.37
CA LYS A 78 -0.18 34.38 -2.43
C LYS A 78 0.36 34.86 -1.09
N LEU A 79 1.42 35.65 -1.13
CA LEU A 79 2.12 36.13 0.06
C LEU A 79 2.04 37.65 0.15
N GLY A 80 1.92 38.16 1.37
CA GLY A 80 2.00 39.59 1.67
C GLY A 80 3.44 40.09 1.66
N LYS A 81 3.65 41.39 1.93
CA LYS A 81 4.98 41.94 2.15
C LYS A 81 5.41 41.74 3.60
N GLY A 82 6.66 41.36 3.83
CA GLY A 82 7.23 41.15 5.17
C GLY A 82 7.14 39.70 5.64
N GLU A 83 7.74 39.41 6.80
CA GLU A 83 7.76 38.08 7.41
C GLU A 83 6.33 37.62 7.73
N GLN A 84 5.96 36.42 7.29
CA GLN A 84 4.63 35.85 7.53
C GLN A 84 4.73 34.46 8.14
N ARG A 85 3.86 34.19 9.11
CA ARG A 85 3.62 32.84 9.64
C ARG A 85 2.55 32.15 8.79
N LEU A 86 2.91 31.01 8.23
CA LEU A 86 2.02 30.14 7.48
C LEU A 86 1.67 28.92 8.30
N ARG A 87 0.37 28.58 8.32
CA ARG A 87 -0.11 27.30 8.85
C ARG A 87 -0.37 26.38 7.67
N LEU A 88 0.43 25.32 7.61
CA LEU A 88 0.28 24.27 6.60
C LEU A 88 -0.88 23.33 6.99
N PRO A 89 -1.36 22.48 6.05
CA PRO A 89 -2.36 21.47 6.37
C PRO A 89 -1.92 20.59 7.55
N SER A 90 -2.89 20.18 8.37
CA SER A 90 -2.64 19.21 9.43
C SER A 90 -2.11 17.90 8.83
N LEU A 91 -1.02 17.39 9.40
CA LEU A 91 -0.39 16.14 8.98
C LEU A 91 -0.86 14.97 9.87
N PRO A 92 -0.91 13.73 9.35
CA PRO A 92 -1.43 12.59 10.10
C PRO A 92 -0.53 12.20 11.29
N ALA A 93 -1.09 11.49 12.27
CA ALA A 93 -0.35 10.99 13.42
C ALA A 93 0.74 9.95 13.08
N SER A 94 0.61 9.28 11.94
CA SER A 94 1.59 8.30 11.43
C SER A 94 2.88 8.92 10.86
N LEU A 95 2.93 10.26 10.80
CA LEU A 95 4.07 11.06 10.37
C LEU A 95 5.33 10.74 11.18
N ASP A 96 6.47 10.69 10.49
CA ASP A 96 7.79 10.81 11.11
C ASP A 96 8.17 12.30 11.23
N PRO A 97 8.18 12.90 12.44
CA PRO A 97 8.37 14.35 12.61
C PRO A 97 9.71 14.85 12.06
N ASP A 98 10.76 14.03 12.15
CA ASP A 98 12.11 14.39 11.71
C ASP A 98 12.26 14.40 10.19
N SER A 99 11.26 13.88 9.46
CA SER A 99 11.24 13.79 8.00
C SER A 99 10.65 15.01 7.29
N VAL A 100 9.99 15.92 8.02
CA VAL A 100 9.29 17.06 7.41
C VAL A 100 10.28 18.04 6.78
N ARG A 101 10.12 18.30 5.48
CA ARG A 101 10.92 19.27 4.72
C ARG A 101 9.99 20.18 3.94
N LEU A 102 10.20 21.49 4.07
CA LEU A 102 9.47 22.50 3.31
C LEU A 102 10.44 23.27 2.43
N GLU A 103 10.20 23.23 1.13
CA GLU A 103 10.91 24.05 0.15
C GLU A 103 9.96 25.10 -0.41
N ALA A 104 10.50 26.29 -0.69
CA ALA A 104 9.74 27.38 -1.30
C ALA A 104 10.51 27.99 -2.46
N ARG A 105 9.85 28.10 -3.62
CA ARG A 105 10.35 28.86 -4.77
C ARG A 105 9.60 30.19 -4.82
N GLY A 106 10.32 31.29 -4.64
CA GLY A 106 9.73 32.64 -4.54
C GLY A 106 9.56 33.17 -3.11
N ALA A 107 9.95 32.38 -2.09
CA ALA A 107 10.07 32.80 -0.70
C ALA A 107 11.27 32.10 -0.05
N ALA A 108 11.82 32.68 1.02
CA ALA A 108 12.80 32.02 1.88
C ALA A 108 12.10 31.42 3.10
N VAL A 109 12.35 30.14 3.41
CA VAL A 109 11.84 29.49 4.61
C VAL A 109 12.86 29.70 5.74
N ARG A 110 12.47 30.39 6.82
CA ARG A 110 13.35 30.65 7.97
C ARG A 110 13.30 29.53 9.00
N SER A 111 12.10 29.12 9.38
CA SER A 111 11.88 28.03 10.33
C SER A 111 10.66 27.22 9.94
N VAL A 112 10.71 25.93 10.29
CA VAL A 112 9.59 25.00 10.20
C VAL A 112 9.47 24.36 11.57
N GLU A 113 8.37 24.64 12.27
CA GLU A 113 8.07 24.08 13.56
C GLU A 113 6.99 23.00 13.38
N VAL A 114 7.33 21.78 13.80
CA VAL A 114 6.42 20.63 13.78
C VAL A 114 6.04 20.32 15.22
N ARG A 115 4.77 20.52 15.58
CA ARG A 115 4.27 20.26 16.93
C ARG A 115 3.11 19.27 16.86
N ARG A 116 3.09 18.33 17.81
CA ARG A 116 1.92 17.45 17.99
C ARG A 116 0.71 18.29 18.41
N ALA A 117 -0.39 18.16 17.67
CA ALA A 117 -1.63 18.83 17.99
C ALA A 117 -2.11 18.41 19.40
N ARG A 118 -2.81 19.28 20.11
CA ARG A 118 -3.49 18.90 21.36
C ARG A 118 -4.89 18.41 21.03
N ARG A 119 -5.38 17.44 21.81
CA ARG A 119 -6.78 16.97 21.72
C ARG A 119 -7.70 18.18 21.91
N GLY A 120 -8.49 18.52 20.89
CA GLY A 120 -9.34 19.73 20.85
C GLY A 120 -8.89 20.86 19.92
N GLU A 121 -7.67 20.80 19.33
CA GLU A 121 -7.22 21.74 18.28
C GLU A 121 -7.71 21.31 16.86
N LEU A 122 -8.93 20.78 16.76
CA LEU A 122 -9.60 20.60 15.47
C LEU A 122 -9.69 21.97 14.76
N PRO A 123 -9.61 22.05 13.41
CA PRO A 123 -9.83 23.31 12.71
C PRO A 123 -11.25 23.82 13.01
N LYS A 124 -11.38 24.75 13.95
CA LYS A 124 -12.68 25.29 14.42
C LYS A 124 -13.51 25.81 13.25
N ASP A 125 -12.85 26.36 12.24
CA ASP A 125 -13.48 26.93 11.06
C ASP A 125 -14.09 25.85 10.15
N GLU A 126 -13.46 24.69 10.07
CA GLU A 126 -13.94 23.55 9.27
C GLU A 126 -15.11 22.85 9.97
N ALA A 127 -15.03 22.67 11.29
CA ALA A 127 -16.14 22.16 12.10
C ALA A 127 -17.37 23.09 12.03
N LYS A 128 -17.17 24.42 12.14
CA LYS A 128 -18.25 25.41 12.00
C LYS A 128 -18.84 25.44 10.59
N ARG A 129 -18.00 25.31 9.56
CA ARG A 129 -18.45 25.25 8.17
C ARG A 129 -19.30 24.00 7.93
N LEU A 130 -18.81 22.82 8.31
CA LEU A 130 -19.56 21.56 8.13
C LEU A 130 -20.86 21.54 8.92
N LEU A 131 -20.89 22.11 10.11
CA LEU A 131 -22.12 22.26 10.89
C LEU A 131 -23.16 23.09 10.12
N ARG A 132 -22.78 24.27 9.60
CA ARG A 132 -23.67 25.12 8.79
C ARG A 132 -24.13 24.43 7.51
N ASP A 133 -23.22 23.72 6.83
CA ASP A 133 -23.52 23.01 5.60
C ASP A 133 -24.51 21.86 5.84
N LEU A 134 -24.37 21.12 6.95
CA LEU A 134 -25.32 20.07 7.38
C LEU A 134 -26.68 20.64 7.76
N GLU A 135 -26.73 21.74 8.51
CA GLU A 135 -27.99 22.41 8.87
C GLU A 135 -28.74 22.90 7.63
N THR A 136 -28.03 23.62 6.74
CA THR A 136 -28.61 24.14 5.50
C THR A 136 -29.15 23.01 4.62
N ALA A 137 -28.37 21.95 4.46
CA ALA A 137 -28.80 20.82 3.66
C ALA A 137 -29.99 20.09 4.33
N SER A 138 -30.02 19.96 5.65
CA SER A 138 -31.20 19.45 6.37
C SER A 138 -32.48 20.19 6.04
N ASP A 139 -32.42 21.52 6.02
CA ASP A 139 -33.58 22.37 5.80
C ASP A 139 -34.03 22.31 4.34
N GLU A 140 -33.09 22.24 3.40
CA GLU A 140 -33.37 21.95 1.97
C GLU A 140 -34.10 20.60 1.82
N GLY A 141 -33.63 19.55 2.49
CA GLY A 141 -34.24 18.22 2.46
C GLY A 141 -35.67 18.21 3.01
N ARG A 142 -35.90 18.91 4.13
CA ARG A 142 -37.24 19.09 4.71
C ARG A 142 -38.17 19.82 3.75
N ALA A 143 -37.72 20.93 3.16
CA ALA A 143 -38.53 21.69 2.19
C ALA A 143 -38.93 20.86 0.96
N LEU A 144 -38.03 20.01 0.46
CA LEU A 144 -38.33 19.10 -0.66
C LEU A 144 -39.35 18.02 -0.27
N LEU A 145 -39.24 17.45 0.93
CA LEU A 145 -40.20 16.47 1.46
C LEU A 145 -41.59 17.08 1.68
N ASP A 146 -41.65 18.28 2.28
CA ASP A 146 -42.90 19.01 2.49
C ASP A 146 -43.57 19.34 1.15
N ARG A 147 -42.79 19.78 0.15
CA ARG A 147 -43.32 20.03 -1.19
C ARG A 147 -43.87 18.76 -1.84
N LYS A 148 -43.16 17.64 -1.71
CA LYS A 148 -43.64 16.34 -2.22
C LYS A 148 -44.95 15.95 -1.55
N ARG A 149 -45.04 16.07 -0.22
CA ARG A 149 -46.25 15.76 0.56
C ARG A 149 -47.46 16.55 0.06
N VAL A 150 -47.30 17.85 -0.18
CA VAL A 150 -48.39 18.69 -0.73
C VAL A 150 -48.84 18.19 -2.11
N LEU A 151 -47.91 17.82 -2.99
CA LEU A 151 -48.26 17.30 -4.32
C LEU A 151 -48.90 15.90 -4.25
N ASP A 152 -48.47 15.03 -3.34
CA ASP A 152 -49.10 13.72 -3.12
C ASP A 152 -50.56 13.89 -2.65
N GLU A 153 -50.80 14.83 -1.72
CA GLU A 153 -52.16 15.17 -1.26
C GLU A 153 -53.02 15.74 -2.40
N GLN A 154 -52.45 16.60 -3.25
CA GLN A 154 -53.13 17.12 -4.44
C GLN A 154 -53.46 16.02 -5.45
N LEU A 155 -52.53 15.10 -5.72
CA LEU A 155 -52.75 13.98 -6.62
C LEU A 155 -53.84 13.05 -6.09
N ALA A 156 -53.84 12.76 -4.78
CA ALA A 156 -54.88 11.96 -4.13
C ALA A 156 -56.26 12.62 -4.24
N LEU A 157 -56.34 13.96 -4.05
CA LEU A 157 -57.57 14.72 -4.23
C LEU A 157 -58.06 14.65 -5.69
N LEU A 158 -57.18 14.87 -6.68
CA LEU A 158 -57.52 14.79 -8.10
C LEU A 158 -58.03 13.39 -8.49
N GLN A 159 -57.42 12.34 -7.97
CA GLN A 159 -57.86 10.95 -8.18
C GLN A 159 -59.19 10.64 -7.49
N GLY A 160 -59.48 11.28 -6.35
CA GLY A 160 -60.74 11.15 -5.62
C GLY A 160 -61.91 11.88 -6.30
N LEU A 161 -61.66 13.02 -6.93
CA LEU A 161 -62.65 13.83 -7.66
C LEU A 161 -62.92 13.34 -9.10
N ARG A 162 -62.13 12.37 -9.58
CA ARG A 162 -62.29 11.81 -10.93
C ARG A 162 -63.69 11.18 -11.06
N PRO A 163 -64.48 11.57 -12.07
CA PRO A 163 -65.82 11.01 -12.28
C PRO A 163 -65.74 9.48 -12.43
N ARG A 164 -66.40 8.74 -11.54
CA ARG A 164 -66.50 7.27 -11.60
C ARG A 164 -67.87 6.89 -12.17
N SER A 165 -67.89 5.97 -13.12
CA SER A 165 -69.14 5.34 -13.55
C SER A 165 -69.64 4.43 -12.43
N THR A 166 -70.68 4.82 -11.70
CA THR A 166 -71.44 3.90 -10.87
C THR A 166 -72.27 2.99 -11.78
N PRO A 167 -72.33 1.66 -11.53
CA PRO A 167 -73.29 0.80 -12.21
C PRO A 167 -74.70 1.30 -11.88
N LEU A 168 -75.46 1.68 -12.93
CA LEU A 168 -76.83 2.13 -12.78
C LEU A 168 -77.72 0.96 -12.32
N PRO A 169 -78.61 1.13 -11.32
CA PRO A 169 -79.72 0.21 -11.14
C PRO A 169 -80.70 0.33 -12.32
N SER A 170 -81.41 -0.77 -12.58
CA SER A 170 -82.25 -1.15 -13.73
C SER A 170 -82.98 -0.06 -14.55
N PRO A 171 -83.31 -0.34 -15.83
CA PRO A 171 -83.42 0.66 -16.92
C PRO A 171 -84.72 1.49 -16.98
N GLU A 172 -85.49 1.65 -15.91
CA GLU A 172 -86.85 2.21 -16.01
C GLU A 172 -87.03 3.66 -15.52
N GLY A 173 -85.94 4.41 -15.32
CA GLY A 173 -86.04 5.80 -14.85
C GLY A 173 -84.88 6.73 -15.17
N LEU A 174 -84.10 6.47 -16.22
CA LEU A 174 -82.92 7.30 -16.53
C LEU A 174 -83.34 8.65 -17.14
N PRO A 175 -82.95 9.80 -16.55
CA PRO A 175 -83.02 11.07 -17.27
C PRO A 175 -82.06 11.03 -18.46
N ARG A 176 -82.60 11.29 -19.66
CA ARG A 176 -81.79 11.54 -20.86
C ARG A 176 -81.08 12.88 -20.69
N LEU A 177 -79.82 12.88 -20.26
CA LEU A 177 -78.81 13.94 -20.50
C LEU A 177 -77.47 13.52 -19.86
N LEU A 178 -76.79 12.59 -20.52
CA LEU A 178 -75.34 12.43 -20.34
C LEU A 178 -74.74 12.62 -21.73
N GLU A 179 -74.24 13.82 -22.03
CA GLU A 179 -73.51 14.06 -23.28
C GLU A 179 -72.16 13.35 -23.19
N PRO A 180 -71.90 12.30 -23.99
CA PRO A 180 -70.69 11.48 -23.84
C PRO A 180 -69.39 12.28 -24.03
N ALA A 181 -69.44 13.32 -24.87
CA ALA A 181 -68.33 14.21 -25.13
C ALA A 181 -67.91 15.03 -23.89
N GLY A 182 -68.87 15.53 -23.10
CA GLY A 182 -68.60 16.29 -21.88
C GLY A 182 -67.92 15.46 -20.80
N TRP A 183 -68.30 14.18 -20.66
CA TRP A 183 -67.67 13.25 -19.72
C TRP A 183 -66.26 12.84 -20.14
N ALA A 184 -66.05 12.60 -21.44
CA ALA A 184 -64.72 12.33 -21.97
C ALA A 184 -63.78 13.53 -21.78
N ALA A 185 -64.27 14.75 -22.03
CA ALA A 185 -63.51 15.98 -21.81
C ALA A 185 -63.15 16.16 -20.32
N ALA A 186 -64.11 15.99 -19.40
CA ALA A 186 -63.85 16.09 -17.96
C ALA A 186 -62.83 15.04 -17.48
N ALA A 187 -62.97 13.77 -17.90
CA ALA A 187 -62.01 12.73 -17.57
C ALA A 187 -60.60 13.05 -18.09
N SER A 188 -60.48 13.53 -19.33
CA SER A 188 -59.19 13.91 -19.93
C SER A 188 -58.51 15.09 -19.22
N PHE A 189 -59.29 16.04 -18.70
CA PHE A 189 -58.78 17.16 -17.91
C PHE A 189 -58.15 16.68 -16.59
N PHE A 190 -58.86 15.82 -15.84
CA PHE A 190 -58.32 15.24 -14.61
C PHE A 190 -57.11 14.35 -14.88
N ASP A 191 -57.12 13.55 -15.96
CA ASP A 191 -55.99 12.70 -16.34
C ASP A 191 -54.75 13.54 -16.71
N THR A 192 -54.94 14.67 -17.41
CA THR A 192 -53.86 15.60 -17.78
C THR A 192 -53.27 16.28 -16.54
N LEU A 193 -54.12 16.79 -15.64
CA LEU A 193 -53.65 17.41 -14.39
C LEU A 193 -52.98 16.39 -13.48
N ALA A 194 -53.54 15.19 -13.32
CA ALA A 194 -52.93 14.12 -12.53
C ALA A 194 -51.57 13.69 -13.11
N ALA A 195 -51.45 13.61 -14.44
CA ALA A 195 -50.18 13.30 -15.10
C ALA A 195 -49.14 14.41 -14.90
N ALA A 196 -49.54 15.69 -14.97
CA ALA A 196 -48.65 16.82 -14.68
C ALA A 196 -48.16 16.82 -13.23
N THR A 197 -49.06 16.64 -12.26
CA THR A 197 -48.72 16.54 -10.83
C THR A 197 -47.81 15.33 -10.55
N ALA A 198 -48.09 14.18 -11.16
CA ALA A 198 -47.25 12.98 -11.04
C ALA A 198 -45.84 13.20 -11.62
N ALA A 199 -45.72 13.91 -12.75
CA ALA A 199 -44.42 14.27 -13.33
C ALA A 199 -43.60 15.18 -12.40
N GLU A 200 -44.24 16.14 -11.72
CA GLU A 200 -43.57 16.98 -10.72
C GLU A 200 -43.11 16.16 -9.49
N ILE A 201 -43.90 15.20 -9.03
CA ILE A 201 -43.51 14.28 -7.95
C ILE A 201 -42.27 13.48 -8.34
N VAL A 202 -42.23 12.89 -9.54
CA VAL A 202 -41.07 12.14 -10.03
C VAL A 202 -39.82 13.04 -10.12
N ALA A 203 -39.98 14.30 -10.55
CA ALA A 203 -38.88 15.27 -10.60
C ALA A 203 -38.36 15.62 -9.19
N LEU A 204 -39.25 15.78 -8.20
CA LEU A 204 -38.86 15.98 -6.79
C LEU A 204 -38.17 14.76 -6.19
N GLU A 205 -38.60 13.55 -6.52
CA GLU A 205 -37.94 12.32 -6.07
C GLU A 205 -36.52 12.18 -6.63
N ALA A 206 -36.28 12.63 -7.86
CA ALA A 206 -34.92 12.73 -8.40
C ALA A 206 -34.06 13.71 -7.60
N LYS A 207 -34.60 14.90 -7.27
CA LYS A 207 -33.91 15.90 -6.43
C LYS A 207 -33.64 15.39 -5.02
N LEU A 208 -34.60 14.68 -4.41
CA LEU A 208 -34.43 14.06 -3.09
C LEU A 208 -33.32 12.99 -3.10
N ARG A 209 -33.21 12.18 -4.16
CA ARG A 209 -32.11 11.21 -4.30
C ARG A 209 -30.75 11.89 -4.42
N GLU A 210 -30.65 12.98 -5.17
CA GLU A 210 -29.41 13.75 -5.29
C GLU A 210 -29.04 14.45 -3.98
N HIS A 211 -30.03 15.04 -3.32
CA HIS A 211 -29.88 15.65 -2.01
C HIS A 211 -29.43 14.63 -0.95
N ALA A 212 -30.01 13.42 -0.94
CA ALA A 212 -29.59 12.34 -0.03
C ALA A 212 -28.12 11.92 -0.26
N LYS A 213 -27.64 11.90 -1.50
CA LYS A 213 -26.22 11.66 -1.81
C LYS A 213 -25.33 12.78 -1.26
N ARG A 214 -25.74 14.05 -1.42
CA ARG A 214 -25.02 15.22 -0.87
C ARG A 214 -24.97 15.17 0.66
N MET A 215 -26.10 14.89 1.31
CA MET A 215 -26.20 14.72 2.77
C MET A 215 -25.26 13.63 3.27
N ARG A 216 -25.27 12.47 2.64
CA ARG A 216 -24.37 11.37 3.00
C ARG A 216 -22.89 11.76 2.83
N GLY A 217 -22.56 12.52 1.79
CA GLY A 217 -21.21 13.06 1.59
C GLY A 217 -20.78 14.00 2.72
N LEU A 218 -21.63 14.93 3.12
CA LEU A 218 -21.38 15.85 4.24
C LEU A 218 -21.26 15.11 5.58
N GLN A 219 -22.11 14.12 5.82
CA GLN A 219 -22.07 13.29 7.03
C GLN A 219 -20.76 12.49 7.13
N LEU A 220 -20.28 11.92 6.01
CA LEU A 220 -18.99 11.23 5.97
C LEU A 220 -17.83 12.18 6.29
N GLN A 221 -17.81 13.38 5.70
CA GLN A 221 -16.79 14.40 5.97
C GLN A 221 -16.78 14.83 7.45
N ALA A 222 -17.97 15.04 8.03
CA ALA A 222 -18.11 15.38 9.44
C ALA A 222 -17.68 14.24 10.38
N ALA A 223 -18.04 12.99 10.06
CA ALA A 223 -17.59 11.82 10.82
C ALA A 223 -16.08 11.61 10.72
N GLU A 224 -15.49 11.84 9.55
CA GLU A 224 -14.04 11.81 9.33
C GLU A 224 -13.33 12.88 10.15
N LEU A 225 -13.84 14.12 10.16
CA LEU A 225 -13.30 15.21 10.96
C LEU A 225 -13.34 14.89 12.46
N LEU A 226 -14.47 14.37 12.95
CA LEU A 226 -14.62 13.97 14.35
C LEU A 226 -13.73 12.77 14.71
N ARG A 227 -13.58 11.79 13.80
CA ARG A 227 -12.67 10.65 13.99
C ARG A 227 -11.20 11.09 13.97
N ALA A 228 -10.85 12.06 13.14
CA ALA A 228 -9.53 12.69 13.14
C ALA A 228 -9.27 13.48 14.44
N GLY A 229 -10.32 14.08 15.03
CA GLY A 229 -10.25 14.72 16.35
C GLY A 229 -10.21 13.75 17.54
N ALA A 230 -10.82 12.57 17.40
CA ALA A 230 -10.83 11.50 18.40
C ALA A 230 -9.57 10.60 18.31
N GLY A 231 -8.88 10.60 17.17
CA GLY A 231 -7.63 9.86 16.93
C GLY A 231 -6.46 10.39 17.74
N GLU A 232 -5.29 9.75 17.58
CA GLU A 232 -4.04 10.38 18.04
C GLU A 232 -3.93 11.75 17.36
N PRO A 233 -3.74 12.84 18.13
CA PRO A 233 -3.69 14.15 17.52
C PRO A 233 -2.51 14.18 16.53
N GLY A 234 -2.81 14.56 15.29
CA GLY A 234 -1.83 14.70 14.21
C GLY A 234 -0.79 15.78 14.50
N TYR A 235 -0.08 16.23 13.48
CA TYR A 235 0.95 17.26 13.61
C TYR A 235 0.50 18.55 12.94
N LEU A 236 0.67 19.67 13.65
CA LEU A 236 0.57 21.00 13.09
C LEU A 236 1.95 21.42 12.62
N VAL A 237 2.03 21.95 11.41
CA VAL A 237 3.25 22.49 10.83
C VAL A 237 3.06 23.99 10.63
N GLU A 238 3.86 24.76 11.34
CA GLU A 238 3.93 26.21 11.21
C GLU A 238 5.26 26.58 10.59
N ALA A 239 5.23 27.41 9.55
CA ALA A 239 6.41 27.85 8.85
C ALA A 239 6.50 29.37 8.87
N VAL A 240 7.68 29.90 9.18
CA VAL A 240 7.99 31.32 9.04
C VAL A 240 8.64 31.52 7.69
N VAL A 241 8.01 32.32 6.84
CA VAL A 241 8.47 32.58 5.48
C VAL A 241 8.69 34.07 5.22
N GLU A 242 9.72 34.36 4.43
CA GLU A 242 10.02 35.70 3.94
C GLU A 242 9.76 35.74 2.43
N PRO A 243 8.68 36.40 1.99
CA PRO A 243 8.29 36.45 0.58
C PRO A 243 9.29 37.26 -0.26
N ARG A 244 9.72 36.71 -1.41
CA ARG A 244 10.52 37.46 -2.40
C ARG A 244 9.66 38.05 -3.52
N GLY A 245 8.39 37.66 -3.58
CA GLY A 245 7.42 38.08 -4.57
C GLY A 245 5.98 37.92 -4.07
N PRO A 246 4.98 38.28 -4.90
CA PRO A 246 3.56 38.25 -4.52
C PRO A 246 2.97 36.82 -4.44
N SER A 247 3.64 35.83 -5.03
CA SER A 247 3.33 34.42 -4.87
C SER A 247 4.60 33.58 -4.74
N ALA A 248 4.48 32.44 -4.06
CA ALA A 248 5.53 31.44 -3.99
C ALA A 248 4.94 30.03 -4.14
N ARG A 249 5.69 29.14 -4.77
CA ARG A 249 5.37 27.72 -4.85
C ARG A 249 6.02 26.99 -3.69
N PHE A 250 5.21 26.25 -2.95
CA PHE A 250 5.65 25.48 -1.81
C PHE A 250 5.62 23.99 -2.14
N GLU A 251 6.62 23.29 -1.65
CA GLU A 251 6.76 21.84 -1.74
C GLU A 251 7.04 21.29 -0.34
N LEU A 252 6.08 20.54 0.19
CA LEU A 252 6.15 19.91 1.50
C LEU A 252 6.33 18.41 1.29
N VAL A 253 7.43 17.87 1.82
CA VAL A 253 7.79 16.45 1.73
C VAL A 253 7.88 15.87 3.13
N TYR A 254 7.30 14.69 3.33
CA TYR A 254 7.35 14.00 4.62
C TYR A 254 7.15 12.49 4.47
N LEU A 255 7.53 11.72 5.48
CA LEU A 255 7.36 10.27 5.56
C LEU A 255 6.21 9.90 6.49
N VAL A 256 5.34 8.99 6.06
CA VAL A 256 4.26 8.41 6.85
C VAL A 256 4.41 6.89 6.98
N LYS A 257 4.12 6.38 8.16
CA LYS A 257 4.07 4.93 8.43
C LYS A 257 2.70 4.35 8.04
N GLY A 258 2.62 3.03 7.98
CA GLY A 258 1.34 2.33 7.73
C GLY A 258 0.94 2.29 6.27
N ALA A 259 1.90 2.43 5.36
CA ALA A 259 1.72 2.23 3.92
C ALA A 259 2.68 1.14 3.45
N ARG A 260 2.23 0.27 2.55
CA ARG A 260 3.06 -0.78 1.95
C ARG A 260 2.57 -1.10 0.54
N TRP A 261 3.43 -1.74 -0.24
CA TRP A 261 3.02 -2.34 -1.51
C TRP A 261 3.60 -3.75 -1.69
N LEU A 262 2.95 -4.56 -2.52
CA LEU A 262 3.41 -5.91 -2.90
C LEU A 262 3.35 -6.09 -4.43
N PRO A 263 4.34 -6.74 -5.06
CA PRO A 263 4.29 -7.08 -6.48
C PRO A 263 3.16 -8.08 -6.78
N ALA A 264 2.40 -7.81 -7.83
CA ALA A 264 1.40 -8.74 -8.34
C ALA A 264 1.35 -8.74 -9.87
N TYR A 265 1.05 -9.88 -10.45
CA TYR A 265 1.13 -10.10 -11.89
C TYR A 265 -0.14 -10.73 -12.43
N ASP A 266 -0.46 -10.41 -13.68
CA ASP A 266 -1.37 -11.20 -14.50
C ASP A 266 -0.59 -11.68 -15.72
N VAL A 267 -0.44 -12.99 -15.86
CA VAL A 267 0.31 -13.64 -16.94
C VAL A 267 -0.70 -14.26 -17.89
N ARG A 268 -0.64 -13.89 -19.16
CA ARG A 268 -1.58 -14.33 -20.19
C ARG A 268 -0.86 -15.02 -21.32
N TYR A 269 -1.23 -16.27 -21.57
CA TYR A 269 -0.78 -17.04 -22.70
C TYR A 269 -1.91 -17.21 -23.72
N ALA A 270 -1.65 -16.82 -24.98
CA ALA A 270 -2.55 -17.15 -26.08
C ALA A 270 -2.09 -18.47 -26.73
N PRO A 271 -2.94 -19.51 -26.83
CA PRO A 271 -2.56 -20.78 -27.44
C PRO A 271 -1.94 -20.63 -28.84
N GLY A 272 -0.73 -21.14 -29.01
CA GLY A 272 0.03 -21.06 -30.27
C GLY A 272 0.92 -19.82 -30.41
N SER A 273 0.89 -18.90 -29.45
CA SER A 273 1.80 -17.76 -29.39
C SER A 273 3.20 -18.20 -28.93
N PRO A 274 4.30 -17.68 -29.50
CA PRO A 274 5.65 -17.85 -28.97
C PRO A 274 5.96 -16.90 -27.79
N GLU A 275 4.98 -16.08 -27.40
CA GLU A 275 5.12 -15.06 -26.36
C GLU A 275 4.00 -15.15 -25.32
N VAL A 276 4.34 -14.75 -24.10
CA VAL A 276 3.41 -14.58 -22.97
C VAL A 276 3.36 -13.10 -22.59
N GLU A 277 2.16 -12.57 -22.39
CA GLU A 277 1.97 -11.21 -21.93
C GLU A 277 1.96 -11.18 -20.39
N VAL A 278 2.83 -10.36 -19.80
CA VAL A 278 2.96 -10.20 -18.36
C VAL A 278 2.58 -8.78 -17.99
N HIS A 279 1.43 -8.63 -17.35
CA HIS A 279 0.98 -7.38 -16.75
C HIS A 279 1.46 -7.29 -15.31
N PHE A 280 2.22 -6.24 -15.00
CA PHE A 280 2.75 -5.97 -13.68
C PHE A 280 1.94 -4.87 -12.97
N ALA A 281 1.50 -5.18 -11.75
CA ALA A 281 0.78 -4.30 -10.87
C ALA A 281 1.38 -4.32 -9.45
N GLY A 282 1.14 -3.25 -8.69
CA GLY A 282 1.41 -3.21 -7.27
C GLY A 282 0.12 -3.25 -6.47
N LEU A 283 0.02 -4.14 -5.49
CA LEU A 283 -1.03 -4.11 -4.49
C LEU A 283 -0.62 -3.11 -3.40
N VAL A 284 -1.24 -1.94 -3.38
CA VAL A 284 -0.96 -0.86 -2.44
C VAL A 284 -1.99 -0.89 -1.31
N SER A 285 -1.53 -0.91 -0.07
CA SER A 285 -2.38 -0.82 1.12
C SER A 285 -1.86 0.27 2.03
N GLN A 286 -2.77 1.13 2.53
CA GLN A 286 -2.39 2.24 3.40
C GLN A 286 -3.43 2.50 4.50
N ALA A 287 -2.92 2.77 5.69
CA ALA A 287 -3.64 3.20 6.89
C ALA A 287 -2.89 4.37 7.54
N SER A 288 -2.40 5.29 6.71
CA SER A 288 -1.61 6.45 7.13
C SER A 288 -2.46 7.50 7.86
N GLY A 289 -3.78 7.45 7.74
CA GLY A 289 -4.70 8.45 8.29
C GLY A 289 -4.98 9.61 7.34
N GLU A 290 -4.42 9.59 6.13
CA GLU A 290 -4.72 10.55 5.06
C GLU A 290 -5.13 9.82 3.78
N ASP A 291 -6.11 10.39 3.07
CA ASP A 291 -6.52 9.90 1.76
C ASP A 291 -5.65 10.51 0.67
N TRP A 292 -5.12 9.66 -0.21
CA TRP A 292 -4.41 10.11 -1.39
C TRP A 292 -5.44 10.20 -2.52
N VAL A 293 -5.71 11.39 -3.04
CA VAL A 293 -6.71 11.62 -4.09
C VAL A 293 -6.01 12.20 -5.31
N ASP A 294 -6.17 11.55 -6.46
CA ASP A 294 -5.54 11.92 -7.74
C ASP A 294 -4.02 12.18 -7.65
N ALA A 295 -3.32 11.38 -6.85
CA ALA A 295 -1.88 11.49 -6.68
C ALA A 295 -1.14 10.55 -7.65
N LYS A 296 0.01 10.99 -8.19
CA LYS A 296 0.90 10.09 -8.92
C LYS A 296 1.53 9.11 -7.93
N LEU A 297 1.32 7.81 -8.11
CA LEU A 297 1.94 6.80 -7.26
C LEU A 297 3.25 6.32 -7.85
N VAL A 298 4.25 6.19 -6.99
CA VAL A 298 5.56 5.64 -7.32
C VAL A 298 5.85 4.53 -6.33
N LEU A 299 5.99 3.30 -6.78
CA LEU A 299 6.30 2.16 -5.92
C LEU A 299 7.79 1.90 -5.96
N SER A 300 8.44 1.83 -4.81
CA SER A 300 9.90 1.67 -4.72
C SER A 300 10.27 0.49 -3.82
N THR A 301 11.29 -0.26 -4.24
CA THR A 301 11.93 -1.30 -3.41
C THR A 301 13.04 -0.72 -2.52
N ALA A 302 13.27 0.60 -2.53
CA ALA A 302 14.21 1.24 -1.63
C ALA A 302 13.80 1.08 -0.16
N VAL A 303 14.80 1.14 0.70
CA VAL A 303 14.64 1.21 2.16
C VAL A 303 15.15 2.57 2.58
N PRO A 304 14.26 3.53 2.89
CA PRO A 304 14.69 4.84 3.32
C PRO A 304 15.58 4.74 4.56
N ALA A 305 16.81 5.27 4.46
CA ALA A 305 17.76 5.26 5.56
C ALA A 305 17.17 5.99 6.77
N THR A 306 16.91 5.27 7.85
CA THR A 306 16.29 5.82 9.07
C THR A 306 17.30 6.16 10.16
N LYS A 307 18.55 5.68 10.03
CA LYS A 307 19.64 6.00 10.95
C LYS A 307 20.92 6.23 10.16
N ALA A 308 21.49 7.43 10.31
CA ALA A 308 22.79 7.78 9.77
C ALA A 308 23.94 7.44 10.74
N ASP A 309 23.61 6.96 11.94
CA ASP A 309 24.60 6.61 12.95
C ASP A 309 25.45 5.44 12.48
N LEU A 310 26.73 5.72 12.25
CA LEU A 310 27.72 4.70 11.96
C LEU A 310 27.85 3.80 13.20
N PRO A 311 27.67 2.46 13.07
CA PRO A 311 27.89 1.56 14.19
C PRO A 311 29.34 1.70 14.65
N LYS A 312 29.53 1.98 15.94
CA LYS A 312 30.87 2.06 16.53
C LYS A 312 31.40 0.64 16.73
N LEU A 313 32.46 0.30 15.99
CA LEU A 313 33.17 -0.97 16.19
C LEU A 313 33.88 -0.92 17.54
N ALA A 314 33.48 -1.77 18.48
CA ALA A 314 34.16 -1.88 19.76
C ALA A 314 35.53 -2.54 19.57
N ALA A 315 36.58 -1.95 20.15
CA ALA A 315 37.90 -2.54 20.15
C ALA A 315 37.89 -3.87 20.90
N TRP A 316 38.48 -4.91 20.31
CA TRP A 316 38.70 -6.16 21.02
C TRP A 316 39.78 -5.97 22.07
N LYS A 317 39.54 -6.48 23.27
CA LYS A 317 40.55 -6.61 24.33
C LYS A 317 40.70 -8.09 24.64
N ILE A 318 41.93 -8.58 24.56
CA ILE A 318 42.28 -9.91 25.07
C ILE A 318 42.33 -9.80 26.60
N GLY A 319 41.65 -10.69 27.31
CA GLY A 319 41.65 -10.74 28.78
C GLY A 319 41.95 -12.16 29.26
N ASP A 320 42.40 -12.31 30.51
CA ASP A 320 42.97 -13.55 31.08
C ASP A 320 41.95 -14.68 31.36
N ARG A 321 40.77 -14.67 30.74
CA ARG A 321 39.72 -15.69 30.93
C ARG A 321 39.34 -16.33 29.60
N ASP A 322 39.61 -17.63 29.48
CA ASP A 322 39.46 -18.46 28.27
C ASP A 322 38.03 -18.59 27.68
N GLN A 323 36.97 -18.11 28.36
CA GLN A 323 35.59 -18.25 27.85
C GLN A 323 34.70 -17.04 28.14
N PHE A 324 34.24 -16.39 27.06
CA PHE A 324 33.11 -15.46 27.10
C PHE A 324 31.80 -16.26 27.13
N LEU A 325 31.16 -16.35 28.30
CA LEU A 325 29.81 -16.91 28.47
C LEU A 325 28.78 -15.77 28.35
N PRO A 326 28.15 -15.54 27.18
CA PRO A 326 27.06 -14.57 27.08
C PRO A 326 25.89 -15.04 27.94
N LYS A 327 25.49 -14.24 28.94
CA LYS A 327 24.23 -14.46 29.65
C LYS A 327 23.07 -14.11 28.70
N PRO A 328 22.19 -15.05 28.32
CA PRO A 328 21.05 -14.74 27.47
C PRO A 328 20.10 -13.80 28.21
N GLN A 329 19.73 -12.68 27.57
CA GLN A 329 18.64 -11.85 28.06
C GLN A 329 17.29 -12.48 27.66
N PRO A 330 16.29 -12.51 28.55
CA PRO A 330 14.98 -13.04 28.24
C PRO A 330 14.30 -12.19 27.17
N LYS A 331 13.77 -12.84 26.12
CA LYS A 331 12.91 -12.18 25.12
C LYS A 331 11.65 -11.63 25.81
N PRO A 332 11.18 -10.42 25.46
CA PRO A 332 9.88 -9.93 25.92
C PRO A 332 8.79 -10.90 25.44
N ARG A 333 7.93 -11.35 26.35
CA ARG A 333 6.74 -12.13 25.97
C ARG A 333 5.77 -11.22 25.21
N PRO A 334 5.13 -11.68 24.13
CA PRO A 334 4.01 -10.97 23.54
C PRO A 334 2.90 -10.85 24.61
N GLY A 335 2.38 -9.64 24.82
CA GLY A 335 1.19 -9.45 25.65
C GLY A 335 -0.03 -10.13 25.01
N PRO A 336 -1.05 -10.50 25.80
CA PRO A 336 -2.27 -11.08 25.26
C PRO A 336 -2.94 -10.11 24.28
N ALA A 337 -3.37 -10.64 23.13
CA ALA A 337 -4.13 -9.90 22.14
C ALA A 337 -5.43 -9.38 22.77
N ARG A 338 -5.69 -8.07 22.64
CA ARG A 338 -6.99 -7.51 22.99
C ARG A 338 -8.05 -8.08 22.04
N PRO A 339 -9.21 -8.55 22.54
CA PRO A 339 -10.31 -8.96 21.68
C PRO A 339 -10.80 -7.76 20.85
N ALA A 340 -11.10 -8.02 19.58
CA ALA A 340 -11.67 -7.02 18.69
C ALA A 340 -13.05 -6.56 19.24
N PRO A 341 -13.38 -5.26 19.19
CA PRO A 341 -14.70 -4.80 19.54
C PRO A 341 -15.75 -5.40 18.58
N PRO A 342 -16.95 -5.74 19.07
CA PRO A 342 -18.01 -6.27 18.24
C PRO A 342 -18.46 -5.22 17.22
N VAL A 343 -18.52 -5.61 15.94
CA VAL A 343 -19.08 -4.80 14.87
C VAL A 343 -20.59 -4.78 15.05
N ALA A 344 -21.14 -3.64 15.48
CA ALA A 344 -22.57 -3.41 15.50
C ALA A 344 -23.11 -3.35 14.07
N ARG A 345 -24.08 -4.21 13.75
CA ARG A 345 -24.87 -4.12 12.52
C ARG A 345 -25.92 -3.03 12.73
N GLN A 346 -25.71 -1.85 12.14
CA GLN A 346 -26.69 -0.77 12.20
C GLN A 346 -27.78 -0.98 11.14
N SER A 347 -29.03 -0.78 11.57
CA SER A 347 -30.25 -0.92 10.77
C SER A 347 -30.73 0.47 10.34
N ALA A 348 -31.59 0.54 9.33
CA ALA A 348 -31.95 1.79 8.64
C ALA A 348 -32.70 2.85 9.49
N GLU A 349 -33.09 2.56 10.74
CA GLU A 349 -33.66 3.53 11.68
C GLU A 349 -32.59 4.37 12.42
N ASP A 350 -31.31 3.93 12.40
CA ASP A 350 -30.18 4.62 13.05
C ASP A 350 -29.73 5.91 12.30
N ALA A 351 -30.19 6.12 11.06
CA ALA A 351 -29.70 7.21 10.20
C ALA A 351 -30.19 8.61 10.61
N ALA A 352 -31.38 8.71 11.23
CA ALA A 352 -31.92 10.00 11.72
C ALA A 352 -31.33 10.40 13.09
N SER A 353 -31.07 9.41 13.96
CA SER A 353 -30.38 9.62 15.25
C SER A 353 -28.91 9.97 15.06
N GLY A 354 -28.24 9.36 14.07
CA GLY A 354 -26.82 9.61 13.79
C GLY A 354 -26.51 11.04 13.33
N ASP A 355 -27.44 11.69 12.62
CA ASP A 355 -27.22 13.07 12.14
C ASP A 355 -27.28 14.11 13.27
N GLU A 356 -28.22 13.96 14.20
CA GLU A 356 -28.36 14.85 15.36
C GLU A 356 -27.19 14.68 16.34
N GLU A 357 -26.71 13.44 16.52
CA GLU A 357 -25.49 13.14 17.26
C GLU A 357 -24.25 13.77 16.62
N LEU A 358 -24.13 13.70 15.28
CA LEU A 358 -23.01 14.28 14.54
C LEU A 358 -22.97 15.80 14.66
N ARG A 359 -24.13 16.47 14.58
CA ARG A 359 -24.24 17.93 14.78
C ARG A 359 -23.90 18.33 16.21
N ARG A 360 -24.36 17.56 17.20
CA ARG A 360 -24.02 17.79 18.62
C ARG A 360 -22.51 17.62 18.86
N ALA A 361 -21.88 16.63 18.25
CA ALA A 361 -20.44 16.42 18.35
C ALA A 361 -19.63 17.53 17.65
N LEU A 362 -20.07 17.99 16.47
CA LEU A 362 -19.46 19.12 15.76
C LEU A 362 -19.63 20.44 16.53
N SER A 363 -20.80 20.68 17.13
CA SER A 363 -21.02 21.87 17.94
C SER A 363 -20.14 21.87 19.18
N GLN A 364 -20.02 20.73 19.88
CA GLN A 364 -19.06 20.59 20.98
C GLN A 364 -17.63 20.83 20.52
N ALA A 365 -17.20 20.25 19.39
CA ALA A 365 -15.87 20.48 18.82
C ALA A 365 -15.62 21.96 18.45
N ALA A 366 -16.67 22.68 18.01
CA ALA A 366 -16.59 24.11 17.70
C ALA A 366 -16.51 24.99 18.96
N HIS A 367 -17.05 24.55 20.11
CA HIS A 367 -17.15 25.33 21.35
C HIS A 367 -16.13 24.95 22.46
N ALA A 368 -15.53 23.76 22.43
CA ALA A 368 -14.69 23.19 23.50
C ALA A 368 -13.36 23.92 23.82
N ALA A 369 -13.17 25.15 23.35
CA ALA A 369 -11.99 25.96 23.67
C ALA A 369 -12.35 27.41 24.06
N SER A 370 -13.54 27.63 24.63
CA SER A 370 -14.03 28.93 25.12
C SER A 370 -14.02 29.07 26.65
N GLU A 371 -13.53 28.11 27.42
CA GLU A 371 -13.37 28.30 28.86
C GLU A 371 -11.98 28.88 29.17
N PRO A 372 -11.88 30.13 29.67
CA PRO A 372 -10.67 30.56 30.35
C PRO A 372 -10.54 29.76 31.65
N ALA A 373 -9.33 29.31 31.96
CA ALA A 373 -9.04 28.59 33.20
C ALA A 373 -9.55 29.37 34.43
N PRO A 374 -10.13 28.71 35.45
CA PRO A 374 -10.53 29.41 36.65
C PRO A 374 -9.28 29.98 37.35
N VAL A 375 -9.28 31.30 37.50
CA VAL A 375 -8.37 32.02 38.37
C VAL A 375 -8.73 31.62 39.81
N PHE A 376 -7.82 30.92 40.48
CA PHE A 376 -7.96 30.66 41.92
C PHE A 376 -7.75 31.98 42.66
N GLU A 377 -8.86 32.57 43.10
CA GLU A 377 -8.87 33.72 43.98
C GLU A 377 -8.70 33.24 45.43
N ASN A 378 -7.62 33.71 46.06
CA ASN A 378 -7.26 33.38 47.44
C ASN A 378 -8.34 33.87 48.40
N LEU A 379 -8.88 32.95 49.21
CA LEU A 379 -9.61 33.30 50.43
C LEU A 379 -8.83 32.79 51.64
N MET A 380 -8.16 33.73 52.31
CA MET A 380 -7.69 33.57 53.70
C MET A 380 -8.90 33.45 54.64
N GLY A 381 -8.79 32.62 55.67
CA GLY A 381 -9.73 32.58 56.79
C GLY A 381 -9.52 31.38 57.70
N ASP A 382 -8.56 31.53 58.63
CA ASP A 382 -8.42 30.98 59.98
C ASP A 382 -9.24 29.75 60.43
N ALA A 383 -8.56 28.75 61.01
CA ALA A 383 -8.70 28.41 62.43
C ALA A 383 -7.82 27.22 62.85
N ASP A 384 -7.35 27.34 64.09
CA ASP A 384 -6.39 26.55 64.85
C ASP A 384 -6.70 25.06 65.12
N ALA A 385 -5.61 24.39 65.51
CA ALA A 385 -5.49 23.28 66.48
C ALA A 385 -5.87 21.85 66.04
N ALA A 386 -4.83 21.04 65.82
CA ALA A 386 -4.51 19.89 66.68
C ALA A 386 -3.15 19.30 66.28
N GLU A 387 -2.18 19.33 67.20
CA GLU A 387 -0.93 18.59 67.14
C GLU A 387 -1.20 17.08 67.33
N GLU A 388 -0.64 16.24 66.47
CA GLU A 388 -0.23 14.90 66.89
C GLU A 388 1.07 14.51 66.16
N SER A 389 2.15 14.51 66.93
CA SER A 389 3.51 14.17 66.56
C SER A 389 3.65 12.67 66.31
N LEU A 390 4.12 12.25 65.13
CA LEU A 390 4.82 10.96 64.99
C LEU A 390 5.90 11.05 63.90
N GLU A 391 7.12 10.76 64.32
CA GLU A 391 8.38 10.81 63.58
C GLU A 391 8.37 9.92 62.33
N MET A 392 8.88 10.47 61.22
CA MET A 392 9.27 9.69 60.04
C MET A 392 10.77 9.37 60.10
N PRO A 393 11.19 8.10 59.93
CA PRO A 393 12.59 7.76 59.78
C PRO A 393 13.11 8.11 58.37
N SER A 394 14.28 8.75 58.41
CA SER A 394 15.27 9.10 57.38
C SER A 394 15.49 8.10 56.23
N GLN A 395 15.51 8.64 55.00
CA GLN A 395 16.08 7.99 53.81
C GLN A 395 17.60 8.26 53.71
N PRO A 396 18.43 7.29 53.29
CA PRO A 396 19.86 7.50 53.19
C PRO A 396 20.31 8.25 51.94
N ALA A 397 21.19 9.22 52.22
CA ALA A 397 22.28 9.84 51.47
C ALA A 397 22.38 9.71 49.93
N ARG A 398 22.40 10.91 49.34
CA ARG A 398 22.80 11.34 48.01
C ARG A 398 24.31 11.10 47.80
N ALA A 399 24.70 10.30 46.81
CA ALA A 399 26.10 10.12 46.42
C ALA A 399 26.60 11.29 45.55
N GLU A 400 27.77 11.82 45.92
CA GLU A 400 28.44 12.97 45.33
C GLU A 400 29.03 12.69 43.93
N ARG A 401 29.14 13.75 43.12
CA ARG A 401 29.75 13.72 41.79
C ARG A 401 31.29 13.75 41.90
N PRO A 402 32.05 12.95 41.12
CA PRO A 402 33.50 13.06 41.08
C PRO A 402 33.97 14.31 40.28
N PRO A 403 35.16 14.86 40.59
CA PRO A 403 35.67 16.09 39.97
C PRO A 403 36.18 15.89 38.54
N PRO A 404 36.29 16.97 37.73
CA PRO A 404 36.70 16.89 36.33
C PRO A 404 38.21 16.65 36.14
N SER A 405 38.55 15.85 35.14
CA SER A 405 39.92 15.54 34.71
C SER A 405 40.62 16.72 34.00
N PRO A 406 41.95 16.87 34.12
CA PRO A 406 42.71 17.96 33.49
C PRO A 406 42.83 17.83 31.96
N PRO A 407 43.07 18.95 31.24
CA PRO A 407 43.17 18.96 29.78
C PRO A 407 44.45 18.27 29.25
N PRO A 408 44.43 17.69 28.04
CA PRO A 408 45.59 17.01 27.47
C PRO A 408 46.72 17.99 27.12
N ALA A 409 47.95 17.55 27.36
CA ALA A 409 49.18 18.28 27.08
C ALA A 409 49.34 18.59 25.58
N ALA A 410 49.83 19.79 25.30
CA ALA A 410 50.17 20.28 23.98
C ALA A 410 51.18 19.36 23.27
N TRP A 411 50.95 19.10 21.99
CA TRP A 411 51.86 18.36 21.14
C TRP A 411 53.17 19.15 20.98
N SER A 412 54.23 18.71 21.65
CA SER A 412 55.57 19.14 21.31
C SER A 412 56.01 18.37 20.06
N ARG A 413 56.31 19.12 19.00
CA ARG A 413 56.95 18.60 17.79
C ARG A 413 58.29 18.00 18.17
N ARG A 414 58.53 16.75 17.80
CA ARG A 414 59.87 16.28 17.50
C ARG A 414 59.78 15.37 16.28
N THR A 415 60.17 15.96 15.17
CA THR A 415 60.67 15.31 13.97
C THR A 415 61.77 14.33 14.35
N ASP A 416 61.66 13.10 13.86
CA ASP A 416 62.74 12.33 13.22
C ASP A 416 62.27 10.89 13.11
N TYR A 417 61.99 10.43 11.88
CA TYR A 417 62.31 9.07 11.45
C TYR A 417 62.32 9.05 9.91
N GLY A 418 63.49 8.69 9.38
CA GLY A 418 63.80 8.65 7.96
C GLY A 418 63.00 7.59 7.20
N PHE A 419 62.75 7.90 5.94
CA PHE A 419 62.29 6.94 4.95
C PHE A 419 63.47 6.06 4.55
N ASP A 420 63.42 4.78 4.88
CA ASP A 420 64.11 3.76 4.10
C ASP A 420 63.07 3.04 3.23
N SER A 421 63.26 3.22 1.92
CA SER A 421 62.56 2.55 0.85
C SER A 421 62.92 1.06 0.85
N VAL A 422 61.92 0.19 0.99
CA VAL A 422 62.06 -1.24 0.71
C VAL A 422 61.17 -1.59 -0.47
N GLU A 423 61.81 -2.16 -1.48
CA GLU A 423 61.28 -2.51 -2.79
C GLU A 423 60.13 -3.53 -2.71
N ALA A 424 59.23 -3.42 -3.66
CA ALA A 424 58.09 -4.31 -3.83
C ALA A 424 58.52 -5.66 -4.44
N GLU A 425 58.51 -6.73 -3.65
CA GLU A 425 58.51 -8.10 -4.19
C GLU A 425 57.06 -8.56 -4.42
N THR A 426 56.68 -8.64 -5.70
CA THR A 426 55.46 -9.31 -6.14
C THR A 426 55.64 -10.83 -6.06
N ALA A 427 55.15 -11.45 -5.00
CA ALA A 427 55.06 -12.91 -4.91
C ALA A 427 53.89 -13.41 -5.79
N ARG A 428 54.22 -14.03 -6.93
CA ARG A 428 53.27 -14.80 -7.76
C ARG A 428 52.97 -16.13 -7.05
N VAL A 429 51.75 -16.32 -6.58
CA VAL A 429 51.28 -17.62 -6.09
C VAL A 429 50.92 -18.47 -7.29
N THR A 430 51.74 -19.49 -7.55
CA THR A 430 51.47 -20.57 -8.50
C THR A 430 50.67 -21.64 -7.77
N VAL A 431 49.49 -21.98 -8.28
CA VAL A 431 48.69 -23.10 -7.74
C VAL A 431 49.10 -24.35 -8.52
N GLU A 432 50.00 -25.15 -7.95
CA GLU A 432 50.22 -26.51 -8.41
C GLU A 432 49.18 -27.45 -7.79
N SER A 433 48.34 -28.00 -8.66
CA SER A 433 47.50 -29.14 -8.36
C SER A 433 48.32 -30.43 -8.47
N ALA A 434 48.66 -31.05 -7.35
CA ALA A 434 49.17 -32.41 -7.30
C ALA A 434 48.21 -33.32 -6.52
N ALA A 435 47.64 -34.30 -7.22
CA ALA A 435 46.91 -35.42 -6.64
C ALA A 435 47.91 -36.45 -6.08
N PHE A 436 47.72 -36.92 -4.84
CA PHE A 436 48.13 -38.27 -4.42
C PHE A 436 47.55 -38.67 -3.05
N GLY A 437 46.97 -39.87 -2.98
CA GLY A 437 47.09 -40.77 -1.82
C GLY A 437 46.10 -40.66 -0.67
N GLN A 438 45.09 -41.53 -0.66
CA GLN A 438 44.47 -42.01 0.58
C GLN A 438 45.48 -42.88 1.36
N ARG A 439 45.78 -42.52 2.62
CA ARG A 439 45.62 -43.41 3.79
C ARG A 439 45.98 -42.73 5.12
N GLU A 440 45.24 -43.17 6.13
CA GLU A 440 45.45 -43.06 7.59
C GLU A 440 45.06 -41.75 8.29
N ALA A 441 43.81 -41.82 8.79
CA ALA A 441 43.32 -41.03 9.89
C ALA A 441 44.23 -41.15 11.12
N SER A 442 44.88 -40.05 11.48
CA SER A 442 45.17 -39.73 12.86
C SER A 442 44.40 -38.45 13.20
N ARG A 443 43.73 -38.46 14.36
CA ARG A 443 42.88 -37.38 14.89
C ARG A 443 43.60 -36.02 14.83
N ALA A 444 43.42 -35.28 13.73
CA ALA A 444 43.55 -33.84 13.77
C ALA A 444 42.28 -33.32 14.43
N ALA A 445 42.38 -32.84 15.68
CA ALA A 445 41.33 -32.04 16.27
C ALA A 445 40.95 -30.97 15.25
N SER A 446 39.68 -30.95 14.82
CA SER A 446 39.18 -29.91 13.94
C SER A 446 39.44 -28.57 14.61
N VAL A 447 40.47 -27.85 14.19
CA VAL A 447 40.64 -26.45 14.56
C VAL A 447 39.51 -25.76 13.82
N ALA A 448 38.39 -25.57 14.53
CA ALA A 448 37.30 -24.74 14.02
C ALA A 448 37.93 -23.39 13.67
N PRO A 449 37.74 -22.88 12.44
CA PRO A 449 38.27 -21.57 12.10
C PRO A 449 37.69 -20.57 13.11
N VAL A 450 38.56 -19.89 13.86
CA VAL A 450 38.16 -18.81 14.74
C VAL A 450 37.73 -17.66 13.84
N THR A 451 36.46 -17.63 13.47
CA THR A 451 35.90 -16.54 12.68
C THR A 451 35.69 -15.36 13.60
N LEU A 452 36.46 -14.31 13.35
CA LEU A 452 36.26 -12.98 13.93
C LEU A 452 35.04 -12.31 13.26
N GLY A 453 33.89 -12.96 13.38
CA GLY A 453 32.62 -12.49 12.83
C GLY A 453 32.02 -11.34 13.63
N ALA A 454 30.89 -10.82 13.16
CA ALA A 454 30.15 -9.80 13.88
C ALA A 454 29.87 -10.23 15.33
N PRO A 455 29.90 -9.28 16.31
CA PRO A 455 29.65 -9.61 17.71
C PRO A 455 28.33 -10.35 17.89
N ARG A 456 28.29 -11.33 18.80
CA ARG A 456 27.04 -11.99 19.19
C ARG A 456 26.04 -10.92 19.66
N GLY A 457 24.95 -10.73 18.92
CA GLY A 457 23.92 -9.71 19.19
C GLY A 457 23.92 -8.52 18.22
N TRP A 458 24.95 -8.37 17.37
CA TRP A 458 24.84 -7.50 16.20
C TRP A 458 23.95 -8.18 15.16
N SER A 459 22.85 -7.55 14.81
CA SER A 459 22.04 -7.90 13.64
C SER A 459 21.97 -6.68 12.74
N ALA A 460 22.27 -6.86 11.45
CA ALA A 460 21.86 -5.88 10.46
C ALA A 460 20.34 -5.65 10.58
N PRO A 461 19.82 -4.45 10.24
CA PRO A 461 18.38 -4.24 10.16
C PRO A 461 17.78 -5.30 9.23
N ILE A 462 17.02 -6.25 9.79
CA ILE A 462 16.37 -7.30 9.00
C ILE A 462 15.02 -6.74 8.57
N LEU A 463 14.89 -6.45 7.28
CA LEU A 463 13.59 -6.25 6.66
C LEU A 463 12.86 -7.59 6.63
N GLY A 464 11.53 -7.57 6.77
CA GLY A 464 10.71 -8.79 6.60
C GLY A 464 11.09 -9.50 5.30
N ALA A 465 11.29 -10.82 5.34
CA ALA A 465 11.82 -11.58 4.20
C ALA A 465 10.92 -11.52 2.95
N ASP A 466 9.64 -11.19 3.16
CA ASP A 466 8.57 -11.07 2.17
C ASP A 466 8.37 -9.65 1.63
N LEU A 467 9.08 -8.66 2.16
CA LEU A 467 8.98 -7.27 1.70
C LEU A 467 9.61 -7.07 0.32
N PRO A 468 9.04 -6.20 -0.55
CA PRO A 468 9.61 -5.91 -1.86
C PRO A 468 11.10 -5.54 -1.81
N ALA A 469 11.51 -4.76 -0.81
CA ALA A 469 12.91 -4.39 -0.61
C ALA A 469 13.84 -5.58 -0.35
N SER A 470 13.40 -6.54 0.46
CA SER A 470 14.16 -7.77 0.72
C SER A 470 14.25 -8.65 -0.53
N LEU A 471 13.16 -8.69 -1.30
CA LEU A 471 13.02 -9.52 -2.49
C LEU A 471 13.71 -8.95 -3.72
N ALA A 472 14.00 -7.65 -3.72
CA ALA A 472 14.72 -6.96 -4.79
C ALA A 472 16.23 -7.27 -4.83
N GLY A 473 16.74 -8.11 -3.92
CA GLY A 473 18.15 -8.52 -3.92
C GLY A 473 19.12 -7.37 -3.63
N GLY A 474 18.68 -6.33 -2.92
CA GLY A 474 19.48 -5.16 -2.58
C GLY A 474 19.48 -4.03 -3.63
N TYR A 475 18.70 -4.16 -4.70
CA TYR A 475 18.54 -3.11 -5.71
C TYR A 475 17.31 -2.22 -5.43
N ASP A 476 17.44 -0.94 -5.77
CA ASP A 476 16.32 0.02 -5.76
C ASP A 476 15.68 0.10 -7.15
N TYR A 477 14.49 -0.48 -7.27
CA TYR A 477 13.64 -0.38 -8.44
C TYR A 477 12.48 0.55 -8.14
N THR A 478 12.19 1.43 -9.10
CA THR A 478 11.12 2.42 -9.02
C THR A 478 10.11 2.19 -10.14
N PHE A 479 8.83 2.12 -9.79
CA PHE A 479 7.72 1.86 -10.71
C PHE A 479 6.68 2.96 -10.59
N SER A 480 6.48 3.73 -11.65
CA SER A 480 5.43 4.77 -11.68
C SER A 480 4.10 4.17 -12.10
N SER A 481 3.01 4.61 -11.46
CA SER A 481 1.65 4.31 -11.93
C SER A 481 1.42 4.90 -13.32
N ALA A 482 0.64 4.20 -14.14
CA ALA A 482 0.31 4.65 -15.51
C ALA A 482 -0.55 5.94 -15.53
N ARG A 483 -1.28 6.21 -14.45
CA ARG A 483 -2.15 7.37 -14.26
C ARG A 483 -2.16 7.82 -12.79
N PRO A 484 -2.68 9.02 -12.47
CA PRO A 484 -2.98 9.38 -11.09
C PRO A 484 -3.95 8.36 -10.45
N GLU A 485 -3.73 8.04 -9.19
CA GLU A 485 -4.52 7.05 -8.46
C GLU A 485 -5.03 7.66 -7.14
N SER A 486 -6.17 7.14 -6.68
CA SER A 486 -6.77 7.55 -5.41
C SER A 486 -6.77 6.37 -4.42
N VAL A 487 -6.08 6.47 -3.29
CA VAL A 487 -5.97 5.40 -2.28
C VAL A 487 -6.44 5.93 -0.92
N ARG A 488 -7.56 5.40 -0.43
CA ARG A 488 -8.14 5.79 0.86
C ARG A 488 -7.41 5.15 2.04
N SER A 489 -7.45 5.81 3.19
CA SER A 489 -6.84 5.34 4.43
C SER A 489 -7.80 4.40 5.15
N GLY A 490 -7.70 3.12 4.81
CA GLY A 490 -8.51 2.06 5.42
C GLY A 490 -7.80 0.72 5.58
N GLY A 491 -6.57 0.60 5.08
CA GLY A 491 -5.82 -0.66 5.04
C GLY A 491 -6.24 -1.61 3.90
N GLU A 492 -7.30 -1.29 3.15
CA GLU A 492 -7.72 -2.06 1.99
C GLU A 492 -6.62 -2.08 0.91
N GLU A 493 -6.48 -3.22 0.25
CA GLU A 493 -5.53 -3.40 -0.84
C GLU A 493 -6.14 -2.90 -2.16
N ARG A 494 -5.42 -1.99 -2.82
CA ARG A 494 -5.77 -1.47 -4.14
C ARG A 494 -4.73 -1.92 -5.15
N ARG A 495 -5.19 -2.51 -6.26
CA ARG A 495 -4.33 -2.91 -7.38
C ARG A 495 -4.04 -1.69 -8.27
N VAL A 496 -2.76 -1.34 -8.41
CA VAL A 496 -2.27 -0.23 -9.22
C VAL A 496 -1.49 -0.79 -10.41
N ALA A 497 -1.93 -0.48 -11.64
CA ALA A 497 -1.24 -0.91 -12.84
C ALA A 497 0.07 -0.12 -13.05
N LEU A 498 1.17 -0.84 -13.33
CA LEU A 498 2.51 -0.24 -13.45
C LEU A 498 3.07 -0.39 -14.86
N HIS A 499 3.12 -1.62 -15.37
CA HIS A 499 3.77 -1.92 -16.65
C HIS A 499 3.21 -3.19 -17.29
N SER A 500 3.39 -3.34 -18.61
CA SER A 500 3.07 -4.57 -19.35
C SER A 500 4.21 -4.89 -20.30
N VAL A 501 4.61 -6.15 -20.36
CA VAL A 501 5.68 -6.64 -21.23
C VAL A 501 5.29 -7.95 -21.89
N ARG A 502 5.74 -8.18 -23.12
CA ARG A 502 5.64 -9.47 -23.80
C ARG A 502 6.99 -10.17 -23.72
N LEU A 503 6.98 -11.40 -23.23
CA LEU A 503 8.19 -12.18 -22.99
C LEU A 503 8.19 -13.43 -23.87
N PRO A 504 9.33 -13.80 -24.46
CA PRO A 504 9.45 -15.03 -25.21
C PRO A 504 9.23 -16.23 -24.29
N ALA A 505 8.43 -17.17 -24.74
CA ALA A 505 8.04 -18.34 -23.97
C ALA A 505 8.10 -19.61 -24.81
N LYS A 506 8.68 -20.66 -24.24
CA LYS A 506 8.61 -22.01 -24.80
C LYS A 506 7.55 -22.79 -24.03
N VAL A 507 6.49 -23.18 -24.72
CA VAL A 507 5.38 -23.92 -24.11
C VAL A 507 5.56 -25.41 -24.35
N LEU A 508 5.46 -26.19 -23.27
CA LEU A 508 5.56 -27.64 -23.27
C LEU A 508 4.55 -28.23 -22.28
N VAL A 509 4.32 -29.53 -22.39
CA VAL A 509 3.51 -30.27 -21.43
C VAL A 509 4.43 -31.00 -20.46
N THR A 510 4.21 -30.86 -19.16
CA THR A 510 4.94 -31.59 -18.12
C THR A 510 4.03 -32.60 -17.45
N ALA A 511 4.42 -33.87 -17.39
CA ALA A 511 3.67 -34.93 -16.73
C ALA A 511 4.54 -35.62 -15.68
N THR A 512 3.94 -35.98 -14.53
CA THR A 512 4.59 -36.76 -13.47
C THR A 512 3.77 -38.03 -13.19
N PRO A 513 3.86 -39.06 -14.05
CA PRO A 513 2.93 -40.20 -14.05
C PRO A 513 2.94 -41.01 -12.74
N GLY A 514 4.02 -40.95 -11.97
CA GLY A 514 4.12 -41.57 -10.64
C GLY A 514 3.22 -40.93 -9.57
N LEU A 515 2.79 -39.68 -9.78
CA LEU A 515 1.90 -38.94 -8.87
C LEU A 515 0.43 -38.94 -9.34
N GLY A 516 0.20 -38.90 -10.65
CA GLY A 516 -1.14 -38.78 -11.22
C GLY A 516 -1.16 -38.92 -12.74
N LYS A 517 -2.36 -38.89 -13.32
CA LYS A 517 -2.59 -39.00 -14.77
C LYS A 517 -2.65 -37.63 -15.46
N GLU A 518 -2.51 -36.57 -14.69
CA GLU A 518 -2.61 -35.21 -15.16
C GLU A 518 -1.33 -34.77 -15.88
N ALA A 519 -1.51 -34.09 -17.00
CA ALA A 519 -0.44 -33.39 -17.69
C ALA A 519 -0.66 -31.89 -17.51
N TYR A 520 0.40 -31.14 -17.22
CA TYR A 520 0.33 -29.71 -16.97
C TYR A 520 0.92 -28.95 -18.15
N LEU A 521 0.21 -27.93 -18.63
CA LEU A 521 0.78 -26.98 -19.57
C LEU A 521 1.77 -26.10 -18.81
N VAL A 522 3.01 -25.98 -19.31
CA VAL A 522 4.06 -25.18 -18.69
C VAL A 522 4.66 -24.25 -19.73
N ALA A 523 4.81 -22.98 -19.37
CA ALA A 523 5.54 -22.01 -20.17
C ALA A 523 6.90 -21.71 -19.50
N ASP A 524 7.99 -22.07 -20.17
CA ASP A 524 9.32 -21.62 -19.82
C ASP A 524 9.54 -20.24 -20.43
N VAL A 525 9.44 -19.21 -19.60
CA VAL A 525 9.53 -17.80 -20.00
C VAL A 525 10.92 -17.27 -19.70
N THR A 526 11.52 -16.57 -20.65
CA THR A 526 12.79 -15.86 -20.40
C THR A 526 12.49 -14.39 -20.11
N ASN A 527 13.01 -13.84 -19.00
CA ASN A 527 12.85 -12.43 -18.69
C ASN A 527 13.69 -11.55 -19.63
N GLY A 528 13.15 -11.24 -20.80
CA GLY A 528 13.73 -10.31 -21.78
C GLY A 528 13.45 -8.82 -21.50
N SER A 529 12.93 -8.45 -20.33
CA SER A 529 12.67 -7.05 -19.99
C SER A 529 13.94 -6.30 -19.54
N ASP A 530 13.84 -4.99 -19.34
CA ASP A 530 14.94 -4.12 -18.90
C ASP A 530 15.21 -4.17 -17.39
N ARG A 531 14.46 -5.00 -16.65
CA ARG A 531 14.45 -5.04 -15.18
C ARG A 531 14.12 -6.45 -14.67
N PRO A 532 14.46 -6.81 -13.43
CA PRO A 532 14.04 -8.09 -12.89
C PRO A 532 12.51 -8.13 -12.68
N LEU A 533 11.94 -9.32 -12.83
CA LEU A 533 10.61 -9.61 -12.32
C LEU A 533 10.74 -9.88 -10.82
N LEU A 534 10.14 -9.05 -9.98
CA LEU A 534 10.19 -9.22 -8.52
C LEU A 534 9.30 -10.38 -8.09
N ARG A 535 9.69 -11.09 -7.02
CA ARG A 535 8.81 -12.11 -6.42
C ARG A 535 7.43 -11.51 -6.07
N GLY A 536 6.37 -12.21 -6.45
CA GLY A 536 4.99 -11.77 -6.22
C GLY A 536 3.97 -12.79 -6.72
N GLN A 537 2.71 -12.62 -6.32
CA GLN A 537 1.63 -13.48 -6.78
C GLN A 537 1.30 -13.19 -8.25
N ALA A 538 1.14 -14.23 -9.06
CA ALA A 538 0.73 -14.16 -10.45
C ALA A 538 -0.57 -14.93 -10.66
N ASN A 539 -1.56 -14.27 -11.24
CA ASN A 539 -2.71 -14.96 -11.83
C ASN A 539 -2.31 -15.45 -13.23
N LEU A 540 -2.58 -16.71 -13.54
CA LEU A 540 -2.18 -17.35 -14.79
C LEU A 540 -3.41 -17.59 -15.66
N TYR A 541 -3.39 -17.07 -16.88
CA TYR A 541 -4.49 -17.16 -17.84
C TYR A 541 -4.04 -17.85 -19.12
N VAL A 542 -4.92 -18.69 -19.67
CA VAL A 542 -4.79 -19.26 -21.02
C VAL A 542 -6.00 -18.81 -21.83
N GLY A 543 -5.78 -18.04 -22.89
CA GLY A 543 -6.86 -17.32 -23.58
C GLY A 543 -7.56 -16.35 -22.62
N SER A 544 -8.86 -16.51 -22.43
CA SER A 544 -9.67 -15.74 -21.49
C SER A 544 -9.75 -16.35 -20.09
N ASP A 545 -9.30 -17.59 -19.92
CA ASP A 545 -9.68 -18.41 -18.79
C ASP A 545 -8.59 -18.39 -17.71
N LEU A 546 -8.98 -18.18 -16.45
CA LEU A 546 -8.09 -18.24 -15.31
C LEU A 546 -7.77 -19.70 -14.98
N GLN A 547 -6.51 -20.08 -15.15
CA GLN A 547 -6.02 -21.45 -14.91
C GLN A 547 -5.55 -21.66 -13.48
N GLY A 548 -5.12 -20.58 -12.79
CA GLY A 548 -4.72 -20.65 -11.40
C GLY A 548 -3.86 -19.49 -10.95
N GLN A 549 -3.19 -19.68 -9.82
CA GLN A 549 -2.27 -18.72 -9.23
C GLN A 549 -0.91 -19.36 -8.96
N ALA A 550 0.15 -18.61 -9.16
CA ALA A 550 1.51 -19.02 -8.85
C ALA A 550 2.26 -17.91 -8.09
N MET A 551 3.33 -18.29 -7.38
CA MET A 551 4.25 -17.35 -6.77
C MET A 551 5.47 -17.22 -7.68
N LEU A 552 5.63 -16.08 -8.36
CA LEU A 552 6.84 -15.81 -9.13
C LEU A 552 8.01 -15.67 -8.18
N LYS A 553 9.18 -16.18 -8.56
CA LYS A 553 10.44 -15.89 -7.88
C LYS A 553 11.02 -14.60 -8.45
N THR A 554 11.89 -13.94 -7.68
CA THR A 554 12.67 -12.84 -8.24
C THR A 554 13.53 -13.40 -9.36
N THR A 555 13.29 -12.94 -10.58
CA THR A 555 13.90 -13.45 -11.82
C THR A 555 14.69 -12.32 -12.47
N ALA A 556 16.01 -12.46 -12.54
CA ALA A 556 16.89 -11.46 -13.13
C ALA A 556 16.64 -11.29 -14.64
N VAL A 557 17.19 -10.23 -15.23
CA VAL A 557 17.16 -10.05 -16.70
C VAL A 557 17.95 -11.19 -17.35
N GLY A 558 17.34 -11.84 -18.34
CA GLY A 558 17.87 -13.01 -19.03
C GLY A 558 17.67 -14.35 -18.31
N GLU A 559 17.19 -14.36 -17.06
CA GLU A 559 16.89 -15.58 -16.33
C GLU A 559 15.56 -16.20 -16.80
N GLN A 560 15.44 -17.53 -16.70
CA GLN A 560 14.25 -18.28 -17.07
C GLN A 560 13.37 -18.58 -15.86
N ILE A 561 12.05 -18.55 -16.08
CA ILE A 561 11.03 -18.93 -15.12
C ILE A 561 10.01 -19.88 -15.75
N SER A 562 9.74 -21.00 -15.09
CA SER A 562 8.69 -21.94 -15.50
C SER A 562 7.36 -21.56 -14.84
N LEU A 563 6.33 -21.33 -15.67
CA LEU A 563 5.00 -20.93 -15.24
C LEU A 563 4.00 -22.07 -15.52
N PRO A 564 3.37 -22.66 -14.49
CA PRO A 564 2.39 -23.72 -14.68
C PRO A 564 1.06 -23.13 -15.15
N LEU A 565 0.76 -23.24 -16.44
CA LEU A 565 -0.45 -22.71 -17.07
C LEU A 565 -1.70 -23.57 -16.88
N GLY A 566 -1.72 -24.44 -15.86
CA GLY A 566 -2.85 -25.31 -15.53
C GLY A 566 -2.76 -26.72 -16.12
N VAL A 567 -3.78 -27.52 -15.84
CA VAL A 567 -3.91 -28.90 -16.34
C VAL A 567 -4.35 -28.87 -17.80
N ASP A 568 -3.70 -29.67 -18.64
CA ASP A 568 -4.10 -29.91 -20.02
C ASP A 568 -4.80 -31.27 -20.11
N GLU A 569 -6.12 -31.26 -19.90
CA GLU A 569 -6.97 -32.47 -19.89
C GLU A 569 -6.99 -33.20 -21.24
N ALA A 570 -6.55 -32.56 -22.33
CA ALA A 570 -6.50 -33.21 -23.63
C ALA A 570 -5.38 -34.26 -23.70
N ILE A 571 -4.31 -34.12 -22.93
CA ILE A 571 -3.18 -35.05 -23.01
C ILE A 571 -3.46 -36.28 -22.16
N GLY A 572 -3.56 -37.44 -22.83
CA GLY A 572 -3.76 -38.71 -22.15
C GLY A 572 -2.44 -39.26 -21.60
N ILE A 573 -2.39 -39.52 -20.30
CA ILE A 573 -1.26 -40.18 -19.63
C ILE A 573 -1.76 -41.46 -18.95
N GLU A 574 -1.14 -42.58 -19.26
CA GLU A 574 -1.38 -43.86 -18.58
C GLU A 574 -0.06 -44.48 -18.12
N ARG A 575 0.00 -44.89 -16.85
CA ARG A 575 1.19 -45.53 -16.26
C ARG A 575 0.82 -46.91 -15.74
N ASN A 576 1.49 -47.93 -16.27
CA ASN A 576 1.32 -49.31 -15.87
C ASN A 576 2.62 -49.86 -15.27
N VAL A 577 2.52 -50.56 -14.14
CA VAL A 577 3.65 -51.20 -13.49
C VAL A 577 3.45 -52.71 -13.56
N ASN A 578 4.31 -53.38 -14.31
CA ASN A 578 4.30 -54.82 -14.52
C ASN A 578 5.40 -55.48 -13.68
N LEU A 579 5.07 -56.63 -13.09
CA LEU A 579 6.05 -57.48 -12.40
C LEU A 579 6.58 -58.51 -13.41
N LEU A 580 7.82 -58.36 -13.87
CA LEU A 580 8.40 -59.25 -14.89
C LEU A 580 8.89 -60.58 -14.29
N ALA A 581 9.49 -60.53 -13.09
CA ALA A 581 9.97 -61.70 -12.38
C ALA A 581 10.08 -61.42 -10.88
N GLY A 582 9.79 -62.42 -10.07
CA GLY A 582 10.04 -62.43 -8.63
C GLY A 582 10.63 -63.78 -8.24
N GLU A 583 11.95 -63.89 -8.27
CA GLU A 583 12.62 -65.11 -7.81
C GLU A 583 12.76 -65.03 -6.29
N LYS A 584 11.95 -65.84 -5.59
CA LYS A 584 12.21 -66.17 -4.19
C LYS A 584 13.38 -67.12 -4.19
N GLY A 585 14.54 -66.68 -3.69
CA GLY A 585 15.74 -67.51 -3.64
C GLY A 585 15.44 -68.86 -2.95
N VAL A 586 15.55 -69.95 -3.70
CA VAL A 586 15.53 -71.32 -3.15
C VAL A 586 16.88 -71.62 -2.48
N PHE A 587 17.95 -70.97 -2.96
CA PHE A 587 19.33 -71.07 -2.43
C PHE A 587 19.97 -69.71 -2.06
N SER A 588 19.39 -68.59 -2.49
CA SER A 588 19.85 -67.23 -2.16
C SER A 588 19.14 -66.67 -0.92
N LYS A 589 19.84 -65.88 -0.09
CA LYS A 589 19.28 -65.18 1.07
C LYS A 589 18.45 -63.93 0.69
N ASP A 590 18.53 -63.52 -0.57
CA ASP A 590 17.91 -62.32 -1.09
C ASP A 590 16.74 -62.65 -2.02
N ASP A 591 15.67 -61.84 -1.92
CA ASP A 591 14.56 -61.80 -2.87
C ASP A 591 14.88 -60.76 -3.95
N VAL A 592 14.82 -61.17 -5.22
CA VAL A 592 15.03 -60.28 -6.37
C VAL A 592 13.68 -60.04 -7.05
N THR A 593 13.30 -58.77 -7.18
CA THR A 593 12.04 -58.37 -7.81
C THR A 593 12.32 -57.43 -8.98
N ARG A 594 11.85 -57.82 -10.18
CA ARG A 594 12.06 -57.08 -11.41
C ARG A 594 10.77 -56.39 -11.86
N TYR A 595 10.82 -55.07 -11.99
CA TYR A 595 9.69 -54.23 -12.39
C TYR A 595 9.91 -53.66 -13.78
N GLU A 596 8.86 -53.67 -14.59
CA GLU A 596 8.77 -52.87 -15.81
C GLU A 596 7.70 -51.81 -15.63
N VAL A 597 8.06 -50.57 -15.87
CA VAL A 597 7.11 -49.45 -15.90
C VAL A 597 6.94 -49.01 -17.34
N VAL A 598 5.68 -48.93 -17.77
CA VAL A 598 5.27 -48.49 -19.11
C VAL A 598 4.42 -47.23 -18.94
N VAL A 599 4.90 -46.13 -19.50
CA VAL A 599 4.17 -44.85 -19.55
C VAL A 599 3.73 -44.61 -20.99
N GLU A 600 2.44 -44.45 -21.20
CA GLU A 600 1.85 -44.11 -22.49
C GLU A 600 1.42 -42.64 -22.49
N LEU A 601 1.85 -41.89 -23.51
CA LEU A 601 1.47 -40.51 -23.74
C LEU A 601 0.69 -40.41 -25.05
N LEU A 602 -0.46 -39.76 -25.01
CA LEU A 602 -1.29 -39.50 -26.18
C LEU A 602 -1.44 -37.99 -26.40
N ASN A 603 -0.98 -37.51 -27.56
CA ASN A 603 -1.31 -36.18 -28.05
C ASN A 603 -2.49 -36.27 -29.02
N PRO A 604 -3.75 -35.98 -28.64
CA PRO A 604 -4.87 -36.02 -29.57
C PRO A 604 -4.94 -34.80 -30.51
N ARG A 605 -4.09 -33.79 -30.30
CA ARG A 605 -4.16 -32.53 -31.04
C ARG A 605 -3.59 -32.68 -32.45
N ALA A 606 -3.98 -31.76 -33.33
CA ALA A 606 -3.48 -31.67 -34.70
C ALA A 606 -2.10 -30.98 -34.81
N ALA A 607 -1.59 -30.42 -33.71
CA ALA A 607 -0.28 -29.78 -33.62
C ALA A 607 0.71 -30.67 -32.86
N ALA A 608 1.98 -30.62 -33.27
CA ALA A 608 3.07 -31.24 -32.52
C ALA A 608 3.31 -30.48 -31.20
N MET A 609 3.79 -31.17 -30.18
CA MET A 609 4.13 -30.56 -28.90
C MET A 609 5.32 -31.24 -28.23
N GLU A 610 6.06 -30.46 -27.45
CA GLU A 610 7.11 -31.00 -26.59
C GLU A 610 6.49 -31.46 -25.26
N ALA A 611 6.89 -32.65 -24.81
CA ALA A 611 6.50 -33.20 -23.52
C ALA A 611 7.74 -33.48 -22.67
N ARG A 612 7.73 -32.99 -21.44
CA ARG A 612 8.66 -33.32 -20.37
C ARG A 612 7.99 -34.32 -19.43
N VAL A 613 8.52 -35.53 -19.35
CA VAL A 613 7.96 -36.59 -18.49
C VAL A 613 8.94 -36.87 -17.38
N ILE A 614 8.46 -36.84 -16.15
CA ILE A 614 9.25 -37.09 -14.95
C ILE A 614 8.67 -38.31 -14.24
N ASP A 615 9.46 -39.37 -14.09
CA ASP A 615 9.10 -40.54 -13.28
C ASP A 615 10.26 -40.84 -12.33
N GLN A 616 10.13 -41.89 -11.52
CA GLN A 616 11.10 -42.22 -10.48
C GLN A 616 11.32 -43.71 -10.36
N ILE A 617 12.53 -44.06 -9.93
CA ILE A 617 12.86 -45.37 -9.37
C ILE A 617 13.06 -45.23 -7.85
N PRO A 618 12.76 -46.26 -7.06
CA PRO A 618 13.03 -46.24 -5.62
C PRO A 618 14.52 -46.07 -5.33
N LEU A 619 14.85 -45.36 -4.25
CA LEU A 619 16.21 -45.31 -3.72
C LEU A 619 16.41 -46.40 -2.66
N ALA A 620 17.64 -46.90 -2.56
CA ALA A 620 18.02 -47.86 -1.52
C ALA A 620 18.00 -47.19 -0.14
N GLY A 621 17.08 -47.60 0.73
CA GLY A 621 16.95 -47.04 2.08
C GLY A 621 18.03 -47.48 3.07
N ASN A 622 18.79 -48.55 2.77
CA ASN A 622 19.92 -49.04 3.57
C ASN A 622 20.86 -49.90 2.72
N GLN A 623 21.99 -50.31 3.30
CA GLN A 623 23.04 -51.09 2.61
C GLN A 623 22.63 -52.51 2.21
N HIS A 624 21.50 -53.02 2.71
CA HIS A 624 21.01 -54.37 2.39
C HIS A 624 20.02 -54.37 1.22
N VAL A 625 19.54 -53.21 0.78
CA VAL A 625 18.66 -53.08 -0.38
C VAL A 625 19.48 -52.51 -1.53
N LYS A 626 19.45 -53.19 -2.68
CA LYS A 626 20.09 -52.73 -3.91
C LYS A 626 19.00 -52.43 -4.94
N VAL A 627 19.04 -51.24 -5.54
CA VAL A 627 18.16 -50.88 -6.66
C VAL A 627 19.03 -50.62 -7.89
N GLU A 628 18.72 -51.28 -8.99
CA GLU A 628 19.46 -51.14 -10.26
C GLU A 628 18.51 -50.86 -11.41
N LEU A 629 18.77 -49.80 -12.15
CA LEU A 629 18.10 -49.48 -13.40
C LEU A 629 18.75 -50.27 -14.53
N GLU A 630 18.01 -51.19 -15.15
CA GLU A 630 18.54 -52.10 -16.17
C GLU A 630 18.36 -51.57 -17.58
N ARG A 631 17.19 -50.97 -17.86
CA ARG A 631 16.82 -50.50 -19.20
C ARG A 631 15.96 -49.26 -19.10
N MET A 632 16.11 -48.35 -20.05
CA MET A 632 15.18 -47.26 -20.30
C MET A 632 15.09 -47.02 -21.81
N GLU A 633 13.88 -46.85 -22.33
CA GLU A 633 13.61 -46.59 -23.74
C GLU A 633 12.41 -45.67 -23.90
N PRO A 634 12.55 -44.52 -24.59
CA PRO A 634 13.80 -43.91 -25.04
C PRO A 634 14.74 -43.54 -23.87
N TRP A 635 15.97 -43.14 -24.19
CA TRP A 635 16.94 -42.69 -23.18
C TRP A 635 16.38 -41.51 -22.37
N ALA A 636 16.60 -41.55 -21.06
CA ALA A 636 16.20 -40.54 -20.08
C ALA A 636 17.42 -39.98 -19.36
N ILE A 637 17.34 -38.73 -18.91
CA ILE A 637 18.29 -38.19 -17.95
C ILE A 637 17.97 -38.82 -16.58
N HIS A 638 18.95 -39.47 -15.96
CA HIS A 638 18.79 -40.14 -14.67
C HIS A 638 19.58 -39.40 -13.58
N ASP A 639 18.86 -38.80 -12.63
CA ASP A 639 19.46 -38.32 -11.39
C ASP A 639 19.51 -39.48 -10.38
N ARG A 640 20.72 -40.01 -10.14
CA ARG A 640 20.91 -41.15 -9.22
C ARG A 640 20.75 -40.77 -7.75
N ALA A 641 20.89 -39.49 -7.39
CA ALA A 641 20.77 -39.03 -6.02
C ALA A 641 19.29 -38.89 -5.62
N GLU A 642 18.45 -38.43 -6.55
CA GLU A 642 17.00 -38.28 -6.35
C GLU A 642 16.18 -39.48 -6.84
N GLY A 643 16.77 -40.35 -7.67
CA GLY A 643 16.10 -41.51 -8.28
C GLY A 643 15.19 -41.11 -9.45
N THR A 644 15.35 -39.92 -10.00
CA THR A 644 14.45 -39.34 -11.00
C THR A 644 14.87 -39.67 -12.42
N LEU A 645 13.91 -39.96 -13.29
CA LEU A 645 14.07 -40.14 -14.72
C LEU A 645 13.32 -39.04 -15.47
N GLU A 646 14.02 -38.25 -16.27
CA GLU A 646 13.45 -37.18 -17.10
C GLU A 646 13.59 -37.49 -18.59
N TRP A 647 12.46 -37.50 -19.29
CA TRP A 647 12.40 -37.55 -20.75
C TRP A 647 11.95 -36.21 -21.32
N ARG A 648 12.59 -35.78 -22.42
CA ARG A 648 12.09 -34.70 -23.27
C ARG A 648 11.81 -35.26 -24.66
N VAL A 649 10.53 -35.37 -25.01
CA VAL A 649 10.09 -35.99 -26.27
C VAL A 649 9.24 -35.02 -27.07
N GLN A 650 9.37 -35.09 -28.40
CA GLN A 650 8.46 -34.40 -29.30
C GLN A 650 7.32 -35.37 -29.67
N LEU A 651 6.09 -34.98 -29.37
CA LEU A 651 4.88 -35.72 -29.73
C LEU A 651 4.32 -35.14 -31.03
N ALA A 652 4.30 -35.94 -32.09
CA ALA A 652 3.68 -35.56 -33.34
C ALA A 652 2.14 -35.43 -33.20
N PRO A 653 1.44 -34.80 -34.15
CA PRO A 653 -0.02 -34.74 -34.15
C PRO A 653 -0.65 -36.13 -34.09
N ARG A 654 -1.63 -36.34 -33.20
CA ARG A 654 -2.34 -37.62 -33.01
C ARG A 654 -1.43 -38.80 -32.65
N GLU A 655 -0.22 -38.53 -32.17
CA GLU A 655 0.73 -39.58 -31.82
C GLU A 655 0.46 -40.17 -30.44
N LYS A 656 0.59 -41.50 -30.35
CA LYS A 656 0.76 -42.22 -29.08
C LYS A 656 2.23 -42.62 -28.93
N ARG A 657 2.88 -42.13 -27.88
CA ARG A 657 4.28 -42.44 -27.54
C ARG A 657 4.33 -43.32 -26.31
N VAL A 658 5.25 -44.28 -26.28
CA VAL A 658 5.45 -45.18 -25.14
C VAL A 658 6.87 -45.00 -24.60
N LEU A 659 6.98 -44.76 -23.30
CA LEU A 659 8.23 -44.76 -22.54
C LEU A 659 8.24 -46.01 -21.67
N ARG A 660 9.38 -46.69 -21.59
CA ARG A 660 9.55 -47.91 -20.81
C ARG A 660 10.83 -47.84 -20.00
N PHE A 661 10.78 -48.27 -18.75
CA PHE A 661 12.00 -48.49 -17.96
C PHE A 661 11.85 -49.73 -17.07
N VAL A 662 12.96 -50.44 -16.90
CA VAL A 662 13.04 -51.69 -16.14
C VAL A 662 14.06 -51.50 -15.04
N PHE A 663 13.67 -51.79 -13.81
CA PHE A 663 14.55 -51.76 -12.67
C PHE A 663 14.34 -52.99 -11.77
N THR A 664 15.41 -53.34 -11.06
CA THR A 664 15.44 -54.50 -10.17
C THR A 664 15.72 -54.06 -8.76
N ILE A 665 14.94 -54.61 -7.82
CA ILE A 665 15.15 -54.45 -6.38
C ILE A 665 15.64 -55.79 -5.83
N THR A 666 16.84 -55.80 -5.26
CA THR A 666 17.38 -56.91 -4.47
C THR A 666 17.29 -56.57 -2.99
N ARG A 667 16.69 -57.44 -2.19
CA ARG A 667 16.48 -57.20 -0.75
C ARG A 667 16.57 -58.49 0.07
N PRO A 668 16.87 -58.43 1.37
CA PRO A 668 16.85 -59.60 2.23
C PRO A 668 15.44 -60.16 2.32
N ARG A 669 15.34 -61.48 2.40
CA ARG A 669 14.06 -62.19 2.47
C ARG A 669 13.18 -61.67 3.63
N GLY A 670 11.93 -61.33 3.32
CA GLY A 670 10.96 -60.84 4.30
C GLY A 670 10.97 -59.32 4.55
N ALA A 671 11.85 -58.56 3.91
CA ALA A 671 11.85 -57.09 4.00
C ALA A 671 10.63 -56.48 3.29
N ARG A 672 9.88 -55.61 3.97
CA ARG A 672 8.74 -54.87 3.41
C ARG A 672 9.21 -53.52 2.82
N LEU A 673 8.72 -53.19 1.63
CA LEU A 673 8.84 -51.83 1.08
C LEU A 673 7.97 -50.90 1.93
N GLN A 674 8.58 -49.86 2.50
CA GLN A 674 7.85 -48.75 3.12
C GLN A 674 7.94 -47.56 2.19
N GLN A 675 6.79 -47.04 1.76
CA GLN A 675 6.69 -45.75 1.10
C GLN A 675 6.68 -44.68 2.19
N TRP A 676 7.58 -43.69 2.10
CA TRP A 676 7.65 -42.54 3.01
C TRP A 676 7.07 -41.31 2.34
#